data_AF-A0A7W4HFH8-F1
#
_entry.id   AF-A0A7W4HFH8-F1
#
_cell.length_a   1.000
_cell.length_b   1.000
_cell.length_c   1.000
_cell.angle_alpha   90.00
_cell.angle_beta   90.00
_cell.angle_gamma   90.00
#
_symmetry.space_group_name_H-M   'P 1'
#
loop_
_entity.id
_entity.type
_entity.pdbx_description
1 polymer ?
#
loop_
_entity_poly.entity_id
_entity_poly.type
_entity_poly.pdbx_seq_one_letter_code
_entity_poly.pdbx_strand_id
1 'polypeptide(L)'
;MPMTIPINLSAERASTLLEAVDNALSLPIAEGYRALSLILSATLTEATQGANILFNSPFARMDYLCREINYSQTNRAYLNATRDRLRRANEPTAEEQQRTIAENALCIAEFITALCQIPLPHELSEKLPHQHIPLEQHHAFSESARMVVTRWDNDIAYGEIDSIGNAALRYNITNRFGTWGYINQLLFKGMQLSLVRPARGNDGTISADLIICLPDLLINITDITRCIHPTCTSYLWYLKGLLTPSPSSGPILLGNFSGQLLDARLHQKDSEPTNYRQSVQRFFQHNALKIAQQRNAMNGFHTQGRTQLANIDSIVSNQLPNLQGYNLEKVVLEPTLLCDALGLQGRTDLLQSDYRVLIEQKSGKCDEWRSLQYPEGSLQYKTDHFAQLLLYQAMLRYGLHVPNDRVSSALLYSKYPNGLIRTGTAPTLLGQCIAIRNRIARLDYALANEDVESIFNRITADSFNPDGSASTLWTKYTRPEVEAFVSTLRSASPLALSYFYRFVAFISRERLLGRTGAPQRQIDGFASIWCASLPEKQEAGSILHDLSVGSLSSTAEDNSVAKIAFRIPQRLYESNTNFRVGDIVVLHEYSANAVPNATAGMTFRGTIENLSPQQITVTLRAPQRNTTLFTDSPARRWAIEHDRYDSSEKLQLQSLFSLLSTTADRRNLLLSDRPPRTDSAHTLLLDHTLPNGNKEFNELALRAKRARDFFLVVGPPGTGKTSFGLMCILREELATPGTNVLLLSFTNRAVDEICSKLEKDGVSYLRVGSLLGCGESYRQRLLREAAKGCRNVDSVTDLITQTRVFTSTTASLLNAPELLQLKSFSLAIIDEASQILEPNLLGLLCAQRNGTPSIQRFVLIGDHRQLPAVVMQPKSDSSVTEPSLRAIGLNDCRESLFERLYRLHRCDPRIVYQLTRQGRMHPNVADFANRLFYGEQLKPIPQPHQTAPLQLLSPSSSPLHSLLCTHRTLFFNVPSIRDNSHTRNGKSNPAEALAIASIIKAAIEIYQHCRKPFTPTQHIGVIVPYRNQITQVRLALRGIASSNIPSDTLEAIAVDTVERYQGSERDIIIYGLTVQHLFQLSFLTDSRTSIEEQIVDRKLNVALTRAREQMIIVGNAALARHDELYARLVEDYGSRGEVVEWDKFAG
;
A
#
# COMPACT_ATOMS: atom_id res chain seq x y z
N MET A 1 -27.61 -27.75 -6.55
CA MET A 1 -28.19 -27.03 -5.40
C MET A 1 -27.58 -25.63 -5.40
N PRO A 2 -28.36 -24.54 -5.28
CA PRO A 2 -27.75 -23.25 -5.03
C PRO A 2 -27.08 -23.35 -3.66
N MET A 3 -25.76 -23.16 -3.61
CA MET A 3 -25.04 -23.05 -2.34
C MET A 3 -25.53 -21.77 -1.67
N THR A 4 -26.52 -21.86 -0.78
CA THR A 4 -26.83 -20.79 0.17
C THR A 4 -25.62 -20.66 1.08
N ILE A 5 -24.91 -19.53 0.96
CA ILE A 5 -23.74 -19.24 1.78
C ILE A 5 -24.27 -18.78 3.15
N PRO A 6 -23.79 -19.34 4.27
CA PRO A 6 -24.34 -19.01 5.59
C PRO A 6 -24.00 -17.56 5.99
N ILE A 7 -25.00 -16.86 6.51
CA ILE A 7 -24.83 -15.59 7.23
C ILE A 7 -23.97 -15.88 8.47
N ASN A 8 -22.86 -15.15 8.63
CA ASN A 8 -21.86 -15.45 9.67
C ASN A 8 -21.99 -14.50 10.88
N LEU A 9 -23.16 -14.51 11.52
CA LEU A 9 -23.43 -13.73 12.74
C LEU A 9 -24.02 -14.66 13.82
N SER A 10 -23.33 -14.82 14.96
CA SER A 10 -23.79 -15.69 16.04
C SER A 10 -24.85 -15.00 16.91
N ALA A 11 -25.73 -15.78 17.55
CA ALA A 11 -26.76 -15.25 18.45
C ALA A 11 -26.17 -14.47 19.65
N GLU A 12 -25.04 -14.92 20.18
CA GLU A 12 -24.31 -14.23 21.25
C GLU A 12 -23.83 -12.85 20.77
N ARG A 13 -23.24 -12.79 19.58
CA ARG A 13 -22.76 -11.54 18.99
C ARG A 13 -23.90 -10.58 18.65
N ALA A 14 -25.01 -11.10 18.14
CA ALA A 14 -26.20 -10.31 17.87
C ALA A 14 -26.77 -9.68 19.15
N SER A 15 -26.74 -10.41 20.27
CA SER A 15 -27.13 -9.87 21.59
C SER A 15 -26.23 -8.70 22.00
N THR A 16 -24.90 -8.84 21.85
CA THR A 16 -23.95 -7.73 22.10
C THR A 16 -24.19 -6.52 21.20
N LEU A 17 -24.54 -6.73 19.92
CA LEU A 17 -24.85 -5.64 18.99
C LEU A 17 -26.16 -4.92 19.38
N LEU A 18 -27.17 -5.66 19.83
CA LEU A 18 -28.43 -5.09 20.31
C LEU A 18 -28.27 -4.28 21.60
N GLU A 19 -27.44 -4.77 22.54
CA GLU A 19 -27.03 -3.99 23.72
C GLU A 19 -26.29 -2.70 23.31
N ALA A 20 -25.46 -2.76 22.26
CA ALA A 20 -24.80 -1.56 21.74
C ALA A 20 -25.80 -0.56 21.12
N VAL A 21 -26.87 -1.03 20.46
CA VAL A 21 -27.96 -0.16 19.98
C VAL A 21 -28.67 0.53 21.14
N ASP A 22 -28.96 -0.20 22.22
CA ASP A 22 -29.59 0.38 23.42
C ASP A 22 -28.71 1.46 24.06
N ASN A 23 -27.42 1.17 24.21
CA ASN A 23 -26.44 2.14 24.70
C ASN A 23 -26.36 3.37 23.81
N ALA A 24 -26.46 3.23 22.48
CA ALA A 24 -26.41 4.35 21.54
C ALA A 24 -27.56 5.35 21.73
N LEU A 25 -28.75 4.90 22.14
CA LEU A 25 -29.90 5.75 22.44
C LEU A 25 -29.71 6.59 23.71
N SER A 26 -28.83 6.15 24.61
CA SER A 26 -28.52 6.83 25.87
C SER A 26 -27.41 7.89 25.75
N LEU A 27 -26.76 7.97 24.57
CA LEU A 27 -25.69 8.92 24.29
C LEU A 27 -26.23 10.28 23.84
N PRO A 28 -25.43 11.36 23.93
CA PRO A 28 -25.72 12.61 23.23
C PRO A 28 -26.01 12.35 21.74
N ILE A 29 -26.98 13.05 21.14
CA ILE A 29 -27.53 12.76 19.80
C ILE A 29 -26.43 12.49 18.76
N ALA A 30 -25.46 13.39 18.63
CA ALA A 30 -24.37 13.25 17.67
C ALA A 30 -23.50 12.00 17.91
N GLU A 31 -23.27 11.64 19.18
CA GLU A 31 -22.57 10.41 19.56
C GLU A 31 -23.42 9.16 19.31
N GLY A 32 -24.74 9.23 19.56
CA GLY A 32 -25.67 8.16 19.24
C GLY A 32 -25.74 7.87 17.74
N TYR A 33 -25.80 8.91 16.89
CA TYR A 33 -25.70 8.75 15.43
C TYR A 33 -24.41 8.06 15.01
N ARG A 34 -23.29 8.49 15.61
CA ARG A 34 -21.99 7.90 15.37
C ARG A 34 -21.98 6.42 15.76
N ALA A 35 -22.49 6.09 16.95
CA ALA A 35 -22.55 4.72 17.44
C ALA A 35 -23.41 3.83 16.54
N LEU A 36 -24.61 4.27 16.16
CA LEU A 36 -25.49 3.54 15.24
C LEU A 36 -24.84 3.29 13.87
N SER A 37 -24.10 4.26 13.33
CA SER A 37 -23.35 4.10 12.08
C SER A 37 -22.30 2.98 12.19
N LEU A 38 -21.53 2.95 13.29
CA LEU A 38 -20.53 1.90 13.54
C LEU A 38 -21.17 0.54 13.77
N ILE A 39 -22.30 0.47 14.48
CA ILE A 39 -23.05 -0.78 14.73
C ILE A 39 -23.57 -1.36 13.41
N LEU A 40 -24.16 -0.54 12.54
CA LEU A 40 -24.63 -0.99 11.23
C LEU A 40 -23.45 -1.51 10.39
N SER A 41 -22.34 -0.77 10.33
CA SER A 41 -21.14 -1.18 9.58
C SER A 41 -20.54 -2.50 10.10
N ALA A 42 -20.46 -2.67 11.42
CA ALA A 42 -20.02 -3.91 12.06
C ALA A 42 -20.96 -5.08 11.71
N THR A 43 -22.27 -4.88 11.83
CA THR A 43 -23.29 -5.89 11.49
C THR A 43 -23.15 -6.35 10.04
N LEU A 44 -23.08 -5.41 9.09
CA LEU A 44 -22.92 -5.72 7.66
C LEU A 44 -21.63 -6.47 7.37
N THR A 45 -20.55 -6.11 8.04
CA THR A 45 -19.23 -6.73 7.84
C THR A 45 -19.17 -8.13 8.41
N GLU A 46 -19.59 -8.32 9.66
CA GLU A 46 -19.56 -9.61 10.35
C GLU A 46 -20.47 -10.62 9.64
N ALA A 47 -21.71 -10.23 9.33
CA ALA A 47 -22.67 -11.09 8.64
C ALA A 47 -22.22 -11.54 7.24
N THR A 48 -21.34 -10.77 6.58
CA THR A 48 -20.81 -11.08 5.24
C THR A 48 -19.41 -11.72 5.23
N GLN A 49 -18.80 -12.00 6.39
CA GLN A 49 -17.43 -12.55 6.45
C GLN A 49 -17.24 -13.88 5.70
N GLY A 50 -18.30 -14.69 5.59
CA GLY A 50 -18.27 -15.98 4.87
C GLY A 50 -18.61 -15.90 3.38
N ALA A 51 -18.96 -14.72 2.86
CA ALA A 51 -19.38 -14.57 1.48
C ALA A 51 -18.19 -14.47 0.52
N ASN A 52 -18.14 -15.36 -0.48
CA ASN A 52 -17.19 -15.33 -1.60
C ASN A 52 -17.57 -14.27 -2.65
N ILE A 53 -18.19 -13.16 -2.23
CA ILE A 53 -18.61 -12.05 -3.09
C ILE A 53 -17.84 -10.80 -2.67
N LEU A 54 -17.28 -10.10 -3.65
CA LEU A 54 -16.60 -8.83 -3.42
C LEU A 54 -17.65 -7.72 -3.22
N PHE A 55 -17.77 -7.20 -2.00
CA PHE A 55 -18.65 -6.06 -1.71
C PHE A 55 -17.86 -4.76 -1.71
N ASN A 56 -18.15 -3.89 -2.69
CA ASN A 56 -17.46 -2.61 -2.87
C ASN A 56 -18.06 -1.46 -2.03
N SER A 57 -19.19 -1.69 -1.36
CA SER A 57 -19.82 -0.68 -0.52
C SER A 57 -20.66 -1.32 0.61
N PRO A 58 -20.94 -0.58 1.70
CA PRO A 58 -21.90 -1.01 2.72
C PRO A 58 -23.29 -1.31 2.12
N PHE A 59 -23.70 -0.56 1.09
CA PHE A 59 -24.96 -0.82 0.38
C PHE A 59 -24.96 -2.20 -0.28
N ALA A 60 -23.88 -2.60 -0.97
CA ALA A 60 -23.80 -3.91 -1.60
C ALA A 60 -23.90 -5.06 -0.58
N ARG A 61 -23.31 -4.90 0.61
CA ARG A 61 -23.44 -5.85 1.73
C ARG A 61 -24.88 -5.92 2.23
N MET A 62 -25.47 -4.75 2.47
CA MET A 62 -26.84 -4.63 2.98
C MET A 62 -27.86 -5.23 1.99
N ASP A 63 -27.74 -4.92 0.70
CA ASP A 63 -28.57 -5.49 -0.36
C ASP A 63 -28.47 -7.02 -0.40
N TYR A 64 -27.25 -7.55 -0.41
CA TYR A 64 -27.01 -8.99 -0.38
C TYR A 64 -27.66 -9.66 0.83
N LEU A 65 -27.40 -9.16 2.04
CA LEU A 65 -27.97 -9.71 3.27
C LEU A 65 -29.50 -9.64 3.30
N CYS A 66 -30.08 -8.52 2.87
CA CYS A 66 -31.54 -8.37 2.76
C CYS A 66 -32.15 -9.41 1.81
N ARG A 67 -31.46 -9.78 0.73
CA ARG A 67 -31.93 -10.85 -0.17
C ARG A 67 -31.80 -12.22 0.46
N GLU A 68 -30.69 -12.53 1.12
CA GLU A 68 -30.47 -13.83 1.76
C GLU A 68 -31.52 -14.11 2.85
N ILE A 69 -31.96 -13.08 3.59
CA ILE A 69 -33.01 -13.21 4.62
C ILE A 69 -34.43 -12.96 4.10
N ASN A 70 -34.62 -12.73 2.79
CA ASN A 70 -35.90 -12.31 2.19
C ASN A 70 -36.56 -11.12 2.92
N TYR A 71 -35.76 -10.12 3.27
CA TYR A 71 -36.19 -8.92 3.99
C TYR A 71 -37.25 -8.15 3.17
N SER A 72 -38.33 -7.71 3.83
CA SER A 72 -39.45 -7.07 3.13
C SER A 72 -39.01 -5.80 2.39
N GLN A 73 -39.65 -5.50 1.26
CA GLN A 73 -39.32 -4.31 0.46
C GLN A 73 -39.45 -3.01 1.27
N THR A 74 -40.45 -2.96 2.15
CA THR A 74 -40.70 -1.83 3.06
C THR A 74 -39.58 -1.65 4.06
N ASN A 75 -39.22 -2.70 4.82
CA ASN A 75 -38.18 -2.62 5.86
C ASN A 75 -36.81 -2.35 5.23
N ARG A 76 -36.58 -2.89 4.03
CA ARG A 76 -35.37 -2.65 3.25
C ARG A 76 -35.22 -1.18 2.84
N ALA A 77 -36.32 -0.51 2.47
CA ALA A 77 -36.30 0.92 2.16
C ALA A 77 -35.99 1.77 3.39
N TYR A 78 -36.55 1.42 4.56
CA TYR A 78 -36.23 2.07 5.84
C TYR A 78 -34.78 1.87 6.28
N LEU A 79 -34.26 0.66 6.14
CA LEU A 79 -32.85 0.36 6.44
C LEU A 79 -31.91 1.16 5.52
N ASN A 80 -32.25 1.29 4.23
CA ASN A 80 -31.45 2.10 3.31
C ASN A 80 -31.51 3.59 3.64
N ALA A 81 -32.68 4.14 3.96
CA ALA A 81 -32.83 5.51 4.41
C ALA A 81 -32.02 5.77 5.69
N THR A 82 -32.05 4.82 6.63
CA THR A 82 -31.21 4.83 7.84
C THR A 82 -29.72 4.85 7.48
N ARG A 83 -29.24 3.96 6.60
CA ARG A 83 -27.85 3.95 6.12
C ARG A 83 -27.43 5.31 5.54
N ASP A 84 -28.28 5.93 4.71
CA ASP A 84 -27.99 7.23 4.10
C ASP A 84 -27.97 8.38 5.13
N ARG A 85 -28.93 8.41 6.06
CA ARG A 85 -28.92 9.37 7.18
C ARG A 85 -27.67 9.23 8.04
N LEU A 86 -27.28 8.01 8.39
CA LEU A 86 -26.09 7.74 9.21
C LEU A 86 -24.78 8.06 8.48
N ARG A 87 -24.73 7.86 7.15
CA ARG A 87 -23.59 8.27 6.32
C ARG A 87 -23.44 9.79 6.29
N ARG A 88 -24.56 10.51 6.22
CA ARG A 88 -24.64 11.97 6.19
C ARG A 88 -24.82 12.57 7.58
N ALA A 89 -24.45 11.88 8.66
CA ALA A 89 -24.79 12.27 10.02
C ALA A 89 -24.47 13.72 10.39
N ASN A 90 -23.54 14.43 9.70
CA ASN A 90 -23.24 15.84 9.97
C ASN A 90 -23.99 16.86 9.07
N GLU A 91 -24.81 16.41 8.11
CA GLU A 91 -25.62 17.27 7.22
C GLU A 91 -27.02 17.63 7.77
N PRO A 92 -27.79 16.72 8.42
CA PRO A 92 -29.09 17.06 8.99
C PRO A 92 -28.96 18.07 10.14
N THR A 93 -29.98 18.91 10.32
CA THR A 93 -30.04 19.81 11.47
C THR A 93 -30.14 19.00 12.78
N ALA A 94 -29.70 19.58 13.90
CA ALA A 94 -29.80 18.92 15.20
C ALA A 94 -31.25 18.50 15.55
N GLU A 95 -32.25 19.23 15.04
CA GLU A 95 -33.66 18.89 15.16
C GLU A 95 -34.04 17.63 14.37
N GLU A 96 -33.53 17.50 13.14
CA GLU A 96 -33.77 16.33 12.29
C GLU A 96 -33.09 15.08 12.85
N GLN A 97 -31.88 15.24 13.40
CA GLN A 97 -31.19 14.17 14.12
C GLN A 97 -31.99 13.71 15.36
N GLN A 98 -32.45 14.66 16.18
CA GLN A 98 -33.26 14.33 17.35
C GLN A 98 -34.53 13.56 16.98
N ARG A 99 -35.16 13.92 15.86
CA ARG A 99 -36.37 13.26 15.37
C ARG A 99 -36.13 11.86 14.83
N THR A 100 -34.96 11.58 14.25
CA THR A 100 -34.73 10.34 13.49
C THR A 100 -33.81 9.32 14.18
N ILE A 101 -33.21 9.64 15.33
CA ILE A 101 -32.29 8.73 16.04
C ILE A 101 -32.94 7.41 16.47
N ALA A 102 -34.12 7.48 17.10
CA ALA A 102 -34.84 6.30 17.58
C ALA A 102 -35.34 5.41 16.43
N GLU A 103 -35.72 6.05 15.31
CA GLU A 103 -36.10 5.37 14.07
C GLU A 103 -34.91 4.63 13.43
N ASN A 104 -33.74 5.26 13.40
CA ASN A 104 -32.52 4.62 12.91
C ASN A 104 -32.14 3.42 13.78
N ALA A 105 -32.27 3.55 15.10
CA ALA A 105 -32.02 2.45 16.04
C ALA A 105 -33.00 1.29 15.84
N LEU A 106 -34.29 1.57 15.63
CA LEU A 106 -35.31 0.55 15.33
C LEU A 106 -34.92 -0.24 14.07
N CYS A 107 -34.61 0.46 12.97
CA CYS A 107 -34.27 -0.19 11.72
C CYS A 107 -33.03 -1.11 11.85
N ILE A 108 -32.02 -0.67 12.61
CA ILE A 108 -30.81 -1.48 12.85
C ILE A 108 -31.14 -2.70 13.72
N ALA A 109 -31.92 -2.52 14.78
CA ALA A 109 -32.29 -3.60 15.68
C ALA A 109 -33.17 -4.67 15.00
N GLU A 110 -34.15 -4.25 14.20
CA GLU A 110 -34.97 -5.14 13.37
C GLU A 110 -34.14 -5.89 12.32
N PHE A 111 -33.12 -5.26 11.78
CA PHE A 111 -32.21 -5.91 10.83
C PHE A 111 -31.34 -6.97 11.53
N ILE A 112 -30.75 -6.66 12.69
CA ILE A 112 -29.94 -7.62 13.47
C ILE A 112 -30.77 -8.83 13.90
N THR A 113 -31.98 -8.59 14.43
CA THR A 113 -32.91 -9.66 14.84
C THR A 113 -33.32 -10.53 13.66
N ALA A 114 -33.59 -9.95 12.49
CA ALA A 114 -33.89 -10.69 11.27
C ALA A 114 -32.72 -11.54 10.76
N LEU A 115 -31.48 -11.05 10.85
CA LEU A 115 -30.28 -11.80 10.45
C LEU A 115 -30.06 -13.06 11.29
N CYS A 116 -30.33 -12.99 12.59
CA CYS A 116 -30.05 -14.08 13.54
C CYS A 116 -31.29 -14.87 13.98
N GLN A 117 -32.48 -14.48 13.52
CA GLN A 117 -33.76 -15.06 13.93
C GLN A 117 -33.96 -15.08 15.46
N ILE A 118 -33.53 -14.01 16.13
CA ILE A 118 -33.70 -13.81 17.58
C ILE A 118 -34.77 -12.74 17.87
N PRO A 119 -35.51 -12.82 18.99
CA PRO A 119 -36.47 -11.78 19.35
C PRO A 119 -35.76 -10.48 19.75
N LEU A 120 -36.43 -9.34 19.53
CA LEU A 120 -35.98 -8.04 20.03
C LEU A 120 -36.05 -8.03 21.58
N PRO A 121 -34.98 -7.64 22.29
CA PRO A 121 -35.00 -7.54 23.74
C PRO A 121 -36.09 -6.59 24.24
N HIS A 122 -36.82 -6.99 25.27
CA HIS A 122 -37.97 -6.23 25.81
C HIS A 122 -37.57 -4.80 26.22
N GLU A 123 -36.43 -4.67 26.91
CA GLU A 123 -35.89 -3.38 27.38
C GLU A 123 -35.59 -2.40 26.24
N LEU A 124 -35.12 -2.91 25.09
CA LEU A 124 -34.87 -2.10 23.90
C LEU A 124 -36.18 -1.78 23.17
N SER A 125 -37.11 -2.74 23.11
CA SER A 125 -38.43 -2.56 22.48
C SER A 125 -39.25 -1.43 23.12
N GLU A 126 -39.10 -1.17 24.42
CA GLU A 126 -39.80 -0.08 25.11
C GLU A 126 -39.29 1.32 24.74
N LYS A 127 -38.03 1.43 24.30
CA LYS A 127 -37.40 2.71 23.94
C LYS A 127 -37.52 3.04 22.45
N LEU A 128 -37.93 2.08 21.62
CA LEU A 128 -38.04 2.22 20.18
C LEU A 128 -39.46 2.61 19.75
N PRO A 129 -39.62 3.36 18.64
CA PRO A 129 -40.93 3.71 18.13
C PRO A 129 -41.72 2.47 17.67
N HIS A 130 -43.05 2.48 17.80
CA HIS A 130 -43.92 1.38 17.38
C HIS A 130 -44.20 1.37 15.86
N GLN A 131 -43.93 2.47 15.16
CA GLN A 131 -44.16 2.62 13.73
C GLN A 131 -43.05 3.43 13.09
N HIS A 132 -42.66 3.04 11.88
CA HIS A 132 -41.69 3.78 11.07
C HIS A 132 -42.21 5.15 10.64
N ILE A 133 -41.32 6.14 10.58
CA ILE A 133 -41.61 7.47 10.03
C ILE A 133 -41.79 7.33 8.50
N PRO A 134 -42.92 7.74 7.89
CA PRO A 134 -43.14 7.58 6.45
C PRO A 134 -42.00 8.14 5.58
N LEU A 135 -41.54 7.37 4.59
CA LEU A 135 -40.52 7.81 3.63
C LEU A 135 -41.10 8.86 2.67
N GLU A 136 -40.46 10.03 2.58
CA GLU A 136 -40.76 11.00 1.52
C GLU A 136 -40.31 10.42 0.15
N GLN A 137 -41.23 10.37 -0.83
CA GLN A 137 -40.91 9.91 -2.17
C GLN A 137 -40.18 11.01 -2.96
N HIS A 138 -38.85 11.01 -2.95
CA HIS A 138 -38.08 11.87 -3.84
C HIS A 138 -38.09 11.30 -5.27
N HIS A 139 -38.84 11.96 -6.16
CA HIS A 139 -38.98 11.53 -7.57
C HIS A 139 -37.91 12.10 -8.53
N ALA A 140 -36.98 12.94 -8.06
CA ALA A 140 -35.96 13.57 -8.89
C ALA A 140 -34.61 12.87 -8.75
N PHE A 141 -33.96 12.54 -9.88
CA PHE A 141 -32.60 12.04 -9.87
C PHE A 141 -31.59 13.17 -9.60
N SER A 142 -30.57 12.87 -8.81
CA SER A 142 -29.33 13.66 -8.74
C SER A 142 -28.56 13.61 -10.07
N GLU A 143 -27.51 14.44 -10.21
CA GLU A 143 -26.65 14.44 -11.42
C GLU A 143 -25.99 13.07 -11.71
N SER A 144 -25.90 12.19 -10.72
CA SER A 144 -25.56 10.79 -10.93
C SER A 144 -26.36 9.88 -9.98
N ALA A 145 -26.55 8.62 -10.37
CA ALA A 145 -27.17 7.59 -9.54
C ALA A 145 -26.35 6.29 -9.59
N ARG A 146 -26.29 5.56 -8.47
CA ARG A 146 -25.66 4.23 -8.41
C ARG A 146 -26.72 3.14 -8.61
N MET A 147 -26.42 2.14 -9.43
CA MET A 147 -27.30 1.00 -9.69
C MET A 147 -26.55 -0.32 -9.46
N VAL A 148 -27.11 -1.26 -8.71
CA VAL A 148 -26.60 -2.63 -8.59
C VAL A 148 -27.37 -3.54 -9.54
N VAL A 149 -26.68 -4.21 -10.46
CA VAL A 149 -27.27 -5.06 -11.50
C VAL A 149 -27.65 -6.42 -10.92
N THR A 150 -28.89 -6.85 -11.13
CA THR A 150 -29.40 -8.15 -10.67
C THR A 150 -29.57 -9.15 -11.81
N ARG A 151 -30.06 -8.68 -12.96
CA ARG A 151 -30.24 -9.44 -14.20
C ARG A 151 -30.26 -8.47 -15.38
N TRP A 152 -30.06 -8.96 -16.60
CA TRP A 152 -30.14 -8.14 -17.81
C TRP A 152 -30.54 -9.01 -19.00
N ASP A 153 -31.08 -8.38 -20.02
CA ASP A 153 -31.27 -8.94 -21.36
C ASP A 153 -30.41 -8.16 -22.36
N ASN A 154 -30.72 -8.19 -23.67
CA ASN A 154 -29.93 -7.49 -24.67
C ASN A 154 -30.09 -5.96 -24.66
N ASP A 155 -31.19 -5.43 -24.11
CA ASP A 155 -31.55 -4.02 -24.19
C ASP A 155 -31.67 -3.33 -22.82
N ILE A 156 -32.06 -4.09 -21.78
CA ILE A 156 -32.39 -3.59 -20.45
C ILE A 156 -31.57 -4.32 -19.39
N ALA A 157 -30.95 -3.54 -18.50
CA ALA A 157 -30.40 -4.03 -17.24
C ALA A 157 -31.42 -3.76 -16.13
N TYR A 158 -31.70 -4.77 -15.32
CA TYR A 158 -32.55 -4.66 -14.14
C TYR A 158 -31.68 -4.67 -12.89
N GLY A 159 -32.08 -3.89 -11.91
CA GLY A 159 -31.27 -3.68 -10.73
C GLY A 159 -31.94 -2.75 -9.76
N GLU A 160 -31.16 -2.21 -8.84
CA GLU A 160 -31.66 -1.37 -7.78
C GLU A 160 -30.81 -0.11 -7.66
N ILE A 161 -31.47 1.02 -7.42
CA ILE A 161 -30.87 2.34 -7.21
C ILE A 161 -31.25 2.84 -5.82
N ASP A 162 -30.27 3.33 -5.06
CA ASP A 162 -30.42 3.73 -3.65
C ASP A 162 -31.66 4.61 -3.39
N SER A 163 -31.93 5.60 -4.25
CA SER A 163 -33.01 6.57 -4.04
C SER A 163 -34.41 6.11 -4.44
N ILE A 164 -34.54 5.06 -5.26
CA ILE A 164 -35.83 4.68 -5.88
C ILE A 164 -36.12 3.17 -5.82
N GLY A 165 -35.19 2.35 -5.34
CA GLY A 165 -35.33 0.89 -5.30
C GLY A 165 -35.21 0.27 -6.69
N ASN A 166 -36.11 -0.64 -7.03
CA ASN A 166 -36.07 -1.39 -8.29
C ASN A 166 -36.10 -0.46 -9.52
N ALA A 167 -35.16 -0.70 -10.43
CA ALA A 167 -34.92 0.13 -11.60
C ALA A 167 -34.65 -0.74 -12.83
N ALA A 168 -35.13 -0.28 -13.98
CA ALA A 168 -34.86 -0.84 -15.29
C ALA A 168 -34.10 0.18 -16.12
N LEU A 169 -32.80 -0.03 -16.32
CA LEU A 169 -31.93 0.80 -17.15
C LEU A 169 -31.99 0.30 -18.60
N ARG A 170 -32.52 1.12 -19.51
CA ARG A 170 -32.35 0.88 -20.94
C ARG A 170 -30.97 1.37 -21.35
N TYR A 171 -30.05 0.43 -21.58
CA TYR A 171 -28.67 0.77 -21.93
C TYR A 171 -28.39 0.61 -23.42
N ASN A 172 -29.16 -0.14 -24.21
CA ASN A 172 -28.92 -0.23 -25.66
C ASN A 172 -29.50 0.99 -26.39
N ILE A 173 -28.98 2.17 -26.05
CA ILE A 173 -29.38 3.46 -26.59
C ILE A 173 -28.18 4.09 -27.31
N THR A 174 -28.46 4.76 -28.44
CA THR A 174 -27.51 5.67 -29.08
C THR A 174 -27.85 7.10 -28.65
N ASN A 175 -26.89 7.76 -28.01
CA ASN A 175 -26.99 9.18 -27.68
C ASN A 175 -25.80 9.94 -28.28
N ARG A 176 -25.64 11.23 -27.93
CA ARG A 176 -24.55 12.06 -28.47
C ARG A 176 -23.13 11.57 -28.13
N PHE A 177 -22.99 10.70 -27.13
CA PHE A 177 -21.71 10.09 -26.73
C PHE A 177 -21.44 8.78 -27.48
N GLY A 178 -22.43 8.20 -28.16
CA GLY A 178 -22.32 6.96 -28.92
C GLY A 178 -23.33 5.90 -28.48
N THR A 179 -23.08 4.65 -28.89
CA THR A 179 -23.95 3.50 -28.61
C THR A 179 -23.41 2.68 -27.45
N TRP A 180 -24.29 2.35 -26.50
CA TRP A 180 -23.94 1.68 -25.24
C TRP A 180 -24.20 0.17 -25.23
N GLY A 181 -24.65 -0.43 -26.35
CA GLY A 181 -24.97 -1.86 -26.45
C GLY A 181 -23.82 -2.84 -26.10
N TYR A 182 -22.56 -2.40 -26.16
CA TYR A 182 -21.41 -3.23 -25.73
C TYR A 182 -21.44 -3.58 -24.24
N ILE A 183 -22.19 -2.83 -23.42
CA ILE A 183 -22.32 -3.07 -21.98
C ILE A 183 -22.86 -4.47 -21.68
N ASN A 184 -23.73 -5.02 -22.54
CA ASN A 184 -24.27 -6.38 -22.40
C ASN A 184 -23.16 -7.43 -22.14
N GLN A 185 -22.03 -7.30 -22.84
CA GLN A 185 -20.89 -8.22 -22.74
C GLN A 185 -20.04 -8.01 -21.48
N LEU A 186 -20.22 -6.89 -20.77
CA LEU A 186 -19.48 -6.55 -19.57
C LEU A 186 -20.25 -6.92 -18.30
N LEU A 187 -21.59 -6.84 -18.33
CA LEU A 187 -22.45 -7.03 -17.17
C LEU A 187 -22.26 -8.40 -16.51
N PHE A 188 -22.28 -8.40 -15.18
CA PHE A 188 -22.40 -9.59 -14.35
C PHE A 188 -23.29 -9.28 -13.15
N LYS A 189 -23.88 -10.31 -12.53
CA LYS A 189 -24.76 -10.15 -11.38
C LYS A 189 -24.00 -9.55 -10.19
N GLY A 190 -24.53 -8.49 -9.59
CA GLY A 190 -23.91 -7.74 -8.51
C GLY A 190 -22.99 -6.60 -8.97
N MET A 191 -22.80 -6.40 -10.28
CA MET A 191 -22.03 -5.27 -10.80
C MET A 191 -22.66 -3.94 -10.39
N GLN A 192 -21.85 -3.01 -9.88
CA GLN A 192 -22.27 -1.63 -9.68
C GLN A 192 -22.09 -0.81 -10.96
N LEU A 193 -23.08 0.02 -11.28
CA LEU A 193 -23.07 1.01 -12.34
C LEU A 193 -23.21 2.41 -11.76
N SER A 194 -22.52 3.39 -12.35
CA SER A 194 -22.86 4.81 -12.23
C SER A 194 -23.64 5.24 -13.45
N LEU A 195 -24.81 5.83 -13.23
CA LEU A 195 -25.64 6.44 -14.24
C LEU A 195 -25.44 7.94 -14.16
N VAL A 196 -24.81 8.55 -15.16
CA VAL A 196 -24.55 9.99 -15.20
C VAL A 196 -25.69 10.69 -15.92
N ARG A 197 -26.27 11.69 -15.26
CA ARG A 197 -27.49 12.41 -15.64
C ARG A 197 -28.61 11.45 -16.06
N PRO A 198 -29.06 10.58 -15.14
CA PRO A 198 -30.13 9.65 -15.44
C PRO A 198 -31.45 10.40 -15.65
N ALA A 199 -32.24 9.90 -16.60
CA ALA A 199 -33.55 10.44 -16.93
C ALA A 199 -34.58 9.30 -16.99
N ARG A 200 -35.77 9.54 -16.44
CA ARG A 200 -36.88 8.59 -16.52
C ARG A 200 -37.64 8.77 -17.82
N GLY A 201 -37.78 7.70 -18.59
CA GLY A 201 -38.63 7.63 -19.77
C GLY A 201 -40.11 7.43 -19.42
N ASN A 202 -40.97 7.64 -20.41
CA ASN A 202 -42.43 7.51 -20.26
C ASN A 202 -42.88 6.08 -19.96
N ASP A 203 -42.08 5.08 -20.34
CA ASP A 203 -42.31 3.66 -20.05
C ASP A 203 -41.78 3.22 -18.67
N GLY A 204 -41.35 4.18 -17.85
CA GLY A 204 -40.78 3.94 -16.53
C GLY A 204 -39.32 3.47 -16.53
N THR A 205 -38.72 3.22 -17.70
CA THR A 205 -37.29 2.87 -17.81
C THR A 205 -36.41 4.09 -17.58
N ILE A 206 -35.16 3.85 -17.18
CA ILE A 206 -34.15 4.88 -16.97
C ILE A 206 -33.20 4.85 -18.15
N SER A 207 -32.85 6.03 -18.67
CA SER A 207 -31.70 6.22 -19.56
C SER A 207 -30.66 7.09 -18.88
N ALA A 208 -29.41 7.05 -19.37
CA ALA A 208 -28.33 7.87 -18.85
C ALA A 208 -27.47 8.40 -19.99
N ASP A 209 -26.81 9.53 -19.78
CA ASP A 209 -25.87 10.07 -20.76
C ASP A 209 -24.60 9.22 -20.87
N LEU A 210 -24.04 8.87 -19.71
CA LEU A 210 -22.89 7.97 -19.59
C LEU A 210 -23.23 6.87 -18.59
N ILE A 211 -22.81 5.64 -18.91
CA ILE A 211 -22.94 4.48 -18.03
C ILE A 211 -21.54 3.98 -17.68
N ILE A 212 -21.24 3.91 -16.39
CA ILE A 212 -19.90 3.61 -15.87
C ILE A 212 -19.94 2.28 -15.11
N CYS A 213 -19.22 1.27 -15.58
CA CYS A 213 -19.19 -0.08 -14.97
C CYS A 213 -18.14 -0.17 -13.87
N LEU A 214 -18.46 -0.64 -12.66
CA LEU A 214 -17.52 -0.68 -11.52
C LEU A 214 -16.91 0.70 -11.24
N PRO A 215 -17.72 1.70 -10.86
CA PRO A 215 -17.27 3.08 -10.74
C PRO A 215 -16.27 3.32 -9.59
N ASP A 216 -16.30 2.51 -8.53
CA ASP A 216 -15.34 2.62 -7.42
C ASP A 216 -13.92 2.17 -7.82
N LEU A 217 -13.78 1.53 -8.98
CA LEU A 217 -12.48 1.25 -9.57
C LEU A 217 -12.01 2.47 -10.38
N LEU A 218 -11.35 3.43 -9.73
CA LEU A 218 -10.86 4.64 -10.41
C LEU A 218 -9.74 4.31 -11.39
N ILE A 219 -10.01 4.45 -12.70
CA ILE A 219 -9.02 4.21 -13.76
C ILE A 219 -8.24 5.50 -14.03
N ASN A 220 -6.91 5.40 -14.16
CA ASN A 220 -6.09 6.55 -14.53
C ASN A 220 -6.43 7.00 -15.96
N ILE A 221 -6.62 8.30 -16.15
CA ILE A 221 -6.84 8.88 -17.48
C ILE A 221 -5.74 8.47 -18.48
N THR A 222 -4.48 8.43 -18.03
CA THR A 222 -3.34 8.05 -18.88
C THR A 222 -3.35 6.60 -19.33
N ASP A 223 -4.01 5.70 -18.59
CA ASP A 223 -4.18 4.30 -19.00
C ASP A 223 -5.27 4.17 -20.07
N ILE A 224 -6.29 5.03 -20.04
CA ILE A 224 -7.34 5.10 -21.08
C ILE A 224 -6.75 5.68 -22.36
N THR A 225 -6.02 6.79 -22.28
CA THR A 225 -5.52 7.49 -23.48
C THR A 225 -4.45 6.68 -24.20
N ARG A 226 -3.66 5.86 -23.49
CA ARG A 226 -2.75 4.87 -24.10
C ARG A 226 -3.48 3.87 -25.02
N CYS A 227 -4.76 3.64 -24.81
CA CYS A 227 -5.56 2.73 -25.62
C CYS A 227 -6.10 3.36 -26.91
N ILE A 228 -5.89 4.67 -27.10
CA ILE A 228 -6.41 5.45 -28.22
C ILE A 228 -5.25 5.76 -29.16
N HIS A 229 -5.02 4.90 -30.15
CA HIS A 229 -4.03 5.17 -31.19
C HIS A 229 -4.67 5.86 -32.39
N PRO A 230 -3.91 6.62 -33.20
CA PRO A 230 -4.43 7.25 -34.41
C PRO A 230 -5.07 6.29 -35.41
N THR A 231 -4.68 5.01 -35.36
CA THR A 231 -5.07 3.98 -36.34
C THR A 231 -5.95 2.89 -35.76
N CYS A 232 -6.00 2.71 -34.45
CA CYS A 232 -6.77 1.65 -33.79
C CYS A 232 -7.06 2.02 -32.33
N THR A 233 -8.21 1.60 -31.81
CA THR A 233 -8.54 1.81 -30.39
C THR A 233 -8.88 0.48 -29.72
N SER A 234 -8.14 0.09 -28.68
CA SER A 234 -8.36 -1.18 -27.98
C SER A 234 -7.90 -1.13 -26.52
N TYR A 235 -8.73 -1.66 -25.61
CA TYR A 235 -8.37 -1.74 -24.19
C TYR A 235 -7.21 -2.72 -23.92
N LEU A 236 -6.86 -3.59 -24.88
CA LEU A 236 -5.74 -4.53 -24.71
C LEU A 236 -4.37 -3.83 -24.65
N TRP A 237 -4.27 -2.59 -25.14
CA TRP A 237 -3.08 -1.75 -24.94
C TRP A 237 -2.80 -1.48 -23.46
N TYR A 238 -3.84 -1.39 -22.63
CA TYR A 238 -3.68 -1.34 -21.18
C TYR A 238 -3.08 -2.64 -20.63
N LEU A 239 -3.59 -3.81 -21.05
CA LEU A 239 -3.06 -5.11 -20.63
C LEU A 239 -1.58 -5.28 -21.01
N LYS A 240 -1.21 -4.95 -22.24
CA LYS A 240 0.19 -4.96 -22.68
C LYS A 240 1.03 -4.02 -21.82
N GLY A 241 0.54 -2.81 -21.53
CA GLY A 241 1.22 -1.84 -20.66
C GLY A 241 1.31 -2.26 -19.19
N LEU A 242 0.45 -3.17 -18.74
CA LEU A 242 0.49 -3.77 -17.40
C LEU A 242 1.57 -4.86 -17.30
N LEU A 243 1.80 -5.61 -18.38
CA LEU A 243 2.73 -6.75 -18.42
C LEU A 243 4.13 -6.42 -18.94
N THR A 244 4.29 -5.33 -19.70
CA THR A 244 5.59 -4.96 -20.29
C THR A 244 6.16 -3.71 -19.62
N PRO A 245 7.50 -3.63 -19.43
CA PRO A 245 8.14 -2.45 -18.85
C PRO A 245 7.93 -1.22 -19.73
N SER A 246 7.82 -0.05 -19.11
CA SER A 246 7.74 1.21 -19.86
C SER A 246 9.08 1.51 -20.53
N PRO A 247 9.09 1.95 -21.79
CA PRO A 247 10.34 2.30 -22.46
C PRO A 247 10.97 3.52 -21.79
N SER A 248 12.30 3.47 -21.59
CA SER A 248 13.11 4.62 -21.22
C SER A 248 13.86 5.09 -22.47
N SER A 249 13.59 6.30 -22.95
CA SER A 249 14.18 6.85 -24.17
C SER A 249 14.58 8.31 -23.99
N GLY A 250 15.55 8.78 -24.77
CA GLY A 250 15.94 10.19 -24.80
C GLY A 250 14.77 11.18 -24.92
N PRO A 251 13.80 10.98 -25.85
CA PRO A 251 12.61 11.81 -25.95
C PRO A 251 11.72 11.83 -24.71
N ILE A 252 11.58 10.69 -24.01
CA ILE A 252 10.82 10.62 -22.75
C ILE A 252 11.54 11.41 -21.64
N LEU A 253 12.87 11.26 -21.55
CA LEU A 253 13.68 12.03 -20.61
C LEU A 253 13.60 13.53 -20.89
N LEU A 254 13.72 13.94 -22.15
CA LEU A 254 13.55 15.33 -22.54
C LEU A 254 12.14 15.83 -22.19
N GLY A 255 11.14 14.97 -22.34
CA GLY A 255 9.78 15.30 -21.97
C GLY A 255 9.58 15.56 -20.50
N ASN A 256 10.12 14.70 -19.64
CA ASN A 256 10.11 14.90 -18.19
C ASN A 256 10.88 16.18 -17.79
N PHE A 257 11.99 16.46 -18.47
CA PHE A 257 12.75 17.69 -18.24
C PHE A 257 11.96 18.93 -18.67
N SER A 258 11.21 18.85 -19.77
CA SER A 258 10.29 19.90 -20.23
C SER A 258 9.23 20.26 -19.20
N GLY A 259 8.66 19.25 -18.51
CA GLY A 259 7.73 19.45 -17.39
C GLY A 259 8.41 20.21 -16.25
N GLN A 260 9.59 19.75 -15.84
CA GLN A 260 10.37 20.43 -14.81
C GLN A 260 10.73 21.89 -15.19
N LEU A 261 10.95 22.18 -16.47
CA LEU A 261 11.21 23.54 -16.96
C LEU A 261 9.96 24.42 -16.90
N LEU A 262 8.78 23.88 -17.25
CA LEU A 262 7.51 24.59 -17.11
C LEU A 262 7.27 24.94 -15.63
N ASP A 263 7.42 23.96 -14.74
CA ASP A 263 7.28 24.18 -13.30
C ASP A 263 8.25 25.24 -12.80
N ALA A 264 9.53 25.15 -13.19
CA ALA A 264 10.54 26.13 -12.79
C ALA A 264 10.21 27.55 -13.26
N ARG A 265 9.72 27.71 -14.50
CA ARG A 265 9.32 29.01 -15.03
C ARG A 265 8.08 29.56 -14.33
N LEU A 266 7.11 28.69 -14.04
CA LEU A 266 5.90 29.07 -13.32
C LEU A 266 6.20 29.44 -11.87
N HIS A 267 7.26 28.92 -11.24
CA HIS A 267 7.66 29.28 -9.87
C HIS A 267 8.44 30.61 -9.74
N GLN A 268 9.08 31.10 -10.80
CA GLN A 268 9.92 32.29 -10.73
C GLN A 268 9.18 33.63 -10.87
N LYS A 269 9.63 34.65 -10.14
CA LYS A 269 9.10 36.02 -10.27
C LYS A 269 9.25 36.52 -11.71
N ASP A 270 8.30 37.32 -12.19
CA ASP A 270 8.21 37.73 -13.61
C ASP A 270 9.44 38.48 -14.14
N SER A 271 10.30 38.98 -13.26
CA SER A 271 11.52 39.71 -13.59
C SER A 271 12.79 38.83 -13.70
N GLU A 272 12.75 37.55 -13.34
CA GLU A 272 13.93 36.69 -13.29
C GLU A 272 13.87 35.57 -14.34
N PRO A 273 14.93 35.35 -15.13
CA PRO A 273 14.97 34.28 -16.12
C PRO A 273 15.21 32.91 -15.48
N THR A 274 14.64 31.87 -16.11
CA THR A 274 14.82 30.48 -15.64
C THR A 274 16.26 30.04 -15.65
N ASN A 275 16.78 29.66 -14.47
CA ASN A 275 18.13 29.11 -14.33
C ASN A 275 18.20 27.69 -14.91
N TYR A 276 18.39 27.62 -16.22
CA TYR A 276 18.54 26.37 -16.96
C TYR A 276 19.61 25.45 -16.37
N ARG A 277 20.75 26.02 -15.93
CA ARG A 277 21.89 25.26 -15.40
C ARG A 277 21.50 24.50 -14.14
N GLN A 278 20.82 25.15 -13.21
CA GLN A 278 20.35 24.53 -11.98
C GLN A 278 19.28 23.47 -12.27
N SER A 279 18.29 23.79 -13.12
CA SER A 279 17.25 22.84 -13.52
C SER A 279 17.82 21.57 -14.14
N VAL A 280 18.77 21.69 -15.08
CA VAL A 280 19.35 20.52 -15.73
C VAL A 280 20.23 19.70 -14.77
N GLN A 281 20.96 20.34 -13.85
CA GLN A 281 21.72 19.63 -12.81
C GLN A 281 20.81 18.82 -11.89
N ARG A 282 19.72 19.41 -11.40
CA ARG A 282 18.72 18.70 -10.60
C ARG A 282 18.10 17.54 -11.38
N PHE A 283 17.73 17.77 -12.64
CA PHE A 283 17.14 16.72 -13.49
C PHE A 283 18.10 15.53 -13.66
N PHE A 284 19.38 15.81 -13.90
CA PHE A 284 20.40 14.79 -14.09
C PHE A 284 20.67 13.99 -12.82
N GLN A 285 20.70 14.65 -11.66
CA GLN A 285 20.87 13.98 -10.36
C GLN A 285 19.73 12.99 -10.08
N HIS A 286 18.48 13.38 -10.36
CA HIS A 286 17.31 12.52 -10.12
C HIS A 286 17.16 11.39 -11.15
N ASN A 287 17.74 11.53 -12.34
CA ASN A 287 17.61 10.57 -13.44
C ASN A 287 18.94 9.89 -13.83
N ALA A 288 19.92 9.85 -12.92
CA ALA A 288 21.30 9.42 -13.19
C ALA A 288 21.40 8.07 -13.92
N LEU A 289 20.67 7.04 -13.47
CA LEU A 289 20.67 5.71 -14.12
C LEU A 289 20.11 5.75 -15.54
N LYS A 290 18.96 6.41 -15.72
CA LYS A 290 18.30 6.52 -17.03
C LYS A 290 19.16 7.28 -18.03
N ILE A 291 19.83 8.33 -17.57
CA ILE A 291 20.72 9.15 -18.39
C ILE A 291 21.98 8.37 -18.77
N ALA A 292 22.59 7.63 -17.83
CA ALA A 292 23.74 6.77 -18.12
C ALA A 292 23.37 5.67 -19.14
N GLN A 293 22.19 5.06 -19.00
CA GLN A 293 21.70 4.04 -19.93
C GLN A 293 21.39 4.63 -21.32
N GLN A 294 20.86 5.85 -21.37
CA GLN A 294 20.54 6.59 -22.61
C GLN A 294 21.67 7.53 -23.08
N ARG A 295 22.94 7.27 -22.72
CA ARG A 295 24.07 8.20 -22.96
C ARG A 295 24.13 8.75 -24.40
N ASN A 296 23.91 7.89 -25.40
CA ASN A 296 23.96 8.27 -26.82
C ASN A 296 22.80 9.19 -27.22
N ALA A 297 21.64 9.03 -26.57
CA ALA A 297 20.45 9.83 -26.83
C ALA A 297 20.49 11.21 -26.14
N MET A 298 21.53 11.49 -25.34
CA MET A 298 21.75 12.81 -24.72
C MET A 298 22.39 13.82 -25.67
N ASN A 299 22.81 13.39 -26.87
CA ASN A 299 23.30 14.28 -27.92
C ASN A 299 22.21 15.29 -28.32
N GLY A 300 22.51 16.58 -28.21
CA GLY A 300 21.55 17.65 -28.49
C GLY A 300 20.48 17.88 -27.41
N PHE A 301 20.49 17.13 -26.31
CA PHE A 301 19.55 17.29 -25.19
C PHE A 301 19.56 18.72 -24.66
N HIS A 302 20.75 19.32 -24.51
CA HIS A 302 20.87 20.70 -24.05
C HIS A 302 20.27 21.71 -25.02
N THR A 303 20.55 21.57 -26.32
CA THR A 303 20.00 22.44 -27.36
C THR A 303 18.48 22.37 -27.37
N GLN A 304 17.93 21.15 -27.39
CA GLN A 304 16.48 20.93 -27.39
C GLN A 304 15.83 21.45 -26.11
N GLY A 305 16.43 21.19 -24.94
CA GLY A 305 15.94 21.69 -23.66
C GLY A 305 15.95 23.22 -23.57
N ARG A 306 16.98 23.89 -24.12
CA ARG A 306 17.03 25.36 -24.20
C ARG A 306 15.98 25.92 -25.15
N THR A 307 15.77 25.29 -26.31
CA THR A 307 14.71 25.68 -27.24
C THR A 307 13.33 25.54 -26.60
N GLN A 308 13.08 24.43 -25.91
CA GLN A 308 11.81 24.23 -25.21
C GLN A 308 11.62 25.23 -24.08
N LEU A 309 12.67 25.58 -23.33
CA LEU A 309 12.60 26.64 -22.32
C LEU A 309 12.21 27.99 -22.94
N ALA A 310 12.86 28.39 -24.04
CA ALA A 310 12.52 29.64 -24.73
C ALA A 310 11.06 29.67 -25.23
N ASN A 311 10.55 28.54 -25.73
CA ASN A 311 9.15 28.41 -26.12
C ASN A 311 8.21 28.47 -24.91
N ILE A 312 8.55 27.79 -23.82
CA ILE A 312 7.79 27.83 -22.55
C ILE A 312 7.72 29.27 -22.04
N ASP A 313 8.84 29.99 -22.03
CA ASP A 313 8.90 31.39 -21.62
C ASP A 313 7.97 32.26 -22.46
N SER A 314 7.98 32.09 -23.79
CA SER A 314 7.08 32.79 -24.70
C SER A 314 5.61 32.43 -24.45
N ILE A 315 5.27 31.16 -24.25
CA ILE A 315 3.90 30.72 -24.01
C ILE A 315 3.38 31.28 -22.68
N VAL A 316 4.15 31.13 -21.60
CA VAL A 316 3.77 31.60 -20.26
C VAL A 316 3.60 33.11 -20.23
N SER A 317 4.47 33.87 -20.91
CA SER A 317 4.47 35.33 -20.83
C SER A 317 3.50 35.98 -21.82
N ASN A 318 3.29 35.39 -23.01
CA ASN A 318 2.57 36.04 -24.11
C ASN A 318 1.27 35.33 -24.53
N GLN A 319 1.10 34.03 -24.26
CA GLN A 319 -0.05 33.26 -24.74
C GLN A 319 -1.02 32.87 -23.63
N LEU A 320 -0.53 32.43 -22.46
CA LEU A 320 -1.38 32.11 -21.31
C LEU A 320 -2.25 33.29 -20.85
N PRO A 321 -1.74 34.53 -20.79
CA PRO A 321 -2.57 35.70 -20.41
C PRO A 321 -3.77 35.95 -21.35
N ASN A 322 -3.74 35.41 -22.58
CA ASN A 322 -4.85 35.55 -23.52
C ASN A 322 -6.00 34.55 -23.26
N LEU A 323 -5.81 33.56 -22.39
CA LEU A 323 -6.87 32.64 -21.98
C LEU A 323 -7.85 33.35 -21.04
N GLN A 324 -9.14 33.17 -21.29
CA GLN A 324 -10.18 33.81 -20.51
C GLN A 324 -10.13 33.31 -19.06
N GLY A 325 -9.97 34.24 -18.11
CA GLY A 325 -9.89 33.93 -16.69
C GLY A 325 -8.51 33.47 -16.21
N TYR A 326 -7.47 33.56 -17.04
CA TYR A 326 -6.12 33.24 -16.61
C TYR A 326 -5.61 34.15 -15.49
N ASN A 327 -5.04 33.54 -14.46
CA ASN A 327 -4.38 34.24 -13.37
C ASN A 327 -3.23 33.41 -12.81
N LEU A 328 -2.01 33.92 -12.94
CA LEU A 328 -0.78 33.28 -12.47
C LEU A 328 -0.80 32.99 -10.96
N GLU A 329 -1.37 33.89 -10.16
CA GLU A 329 -1.49 33.75 -8.70
C GLU A 329 -2.51 32.69 -8.28
N LYS A 330 -3.24 32.08 -9.22
CA LYS A 330 -4.17 30.98 -8.96
C LYS A 330 -3.68 29.63 -9.51
N VAL A 331 -2.50 29.60 -10.13
CA VAL A 331 -1.95 28.39 -10.74
C VAL A 331 -1.64 27.34 -9.67
N VAL A 332 -2.14 26.13 -9.90
CA VAL A 332 -1.84 24.92 -9.12
C VAL A 332 -1.13 23.94 -10.06
N LEU A 333 0.02 23.43 -9.62
CA LEU A 333 0.86 22.52 -10.41
C LEU A 333 0.62 21.08 -10.00
N GLU A 334 0.50 20.20 -10.99
CA GLU A 334 0.27 18.78 -10.81
C GLU A 334 -0.89 18.38 -9.84
N PRO A 335 -2.04 19.11 -9.75
CA PRO A 335 -3.11 18.68 -8.86
C PRO A 335 -3.72 17.36 -9.33
N THR A 336 -4.13 16.54 -8.36
CA THR A 336 -4.82 15.28 -8.62
C THR A 336 -6.32 15.48 -8.46
N LEU A 337 -7.09 14.99 -9.43
CA LEU A 337 -8.56 14.93 -9.36
C LEU A 337 -8.99 13.48 -9.17
N LEU A 338 -10.01 13.27 -8.34
CA LEU A 338 -10.69 11.99 -8.13
C LEU A 338 -12.17 12.18 -8.49
N CYS A 339 -12.73 11.30 -9.34
CA CYS A 339 -14.12 11.40 -9.76
C CYS A 339 -14.77 10.01 -9.67
N ASP A 340 -15.51 9.80 -8.59
CA ASP A 340 -16.26 8.57 -8.32
C ASP A 340 -17.47 8.42 -9.25
N ALA A 341 -18.07 9.51 -9.72
CA ALA A 341 -19.17 9.49 -10.69
C ALA A 341 -18.76 8.84 -12.02
N LEU A 342 -17.57 9.17 -12.53
CA LEU A 342 -17.01 8.64 -13.78
C LEU A 342 -16.07 7.44 -13.56
N GLY A 343 -15.73 7.15 -12.31
CA GLY A 343 -14.73 6.15 -11.96
C GLY A 343 -13.37 6.44 -12.60
N LEU A 344 -12.94 7.71 -12.52
CA LEU A 344 -11.71 8.24 -13.09
C LEU A 344 -10.84 8.90 -12.03
N GLN A 345 -9.54 8.81 -12.24
CA GLN A 345 -8.56 9.65 -11.55
C GLN A 345 -7.53 10.16 -12.55
N GLY A 346 -6.90 11.28 -12.24
CA GLY A 346 -5.79 11.77 -13.05
C GLY A 346 -5.12 12.99 -12.46
N ARG A 347 -3.96 13.32 -13.02
CA ARG A 347 -3.10 14.41 -12.58
C ARG A 347 -2.83 15.35 -13.75
N THR A 348 -3.35 16.57 -13.65
CA THR A 348 -3.21 17.60 -14.68
C THR A 348 -1.90 18.33 -14.50
N ASP A 349 -1.24 18.78 -15.56
CA ASP A 349 0.00 19.57 -15.39
C ASP A 349 -0.28 20.93 -14.73
N LEU A 350 -1.32 21.63 -15.18
CA LEU A 350 -1.72 22.93 -14.62
C LEU A 350 -3.25 23.06 -14.55
N LEU A 351 -3.74 23.44 -13.38
CA LEU A 351 -5.14 23.82 -13.16
C LEU A 351 -5.18 25.05 -12.25
N GLN A 352 -6.08 25.99 -12.52
CA GLN A 352 -6.30 27.10 -11.59
C GLN A 352 -7.16 26.69 -10.40
N SER A 353 -6.91 27.30 -9.23
CA SER A 353 -7.63 27.03 -7.99
C SER A 353 -9.14 27.34 -8.05
N ASP A 354 -9.57 28.14 -9.03
CA ASP A 354 -10.97 28.45 -9.33
C ASP A 354 -11.54 27.65 -10.51
N TYR A 355 -10.81 26.63 -10.99
CA TYR A 355 -11.18 25.70 -12.06
C TYR A 355 -11.39 26.33 -13.44
N ARG A 356 -11.05 27.62 -13.63
CA ARG A 356 -11.32 28.34 -14.88
C ARG A 356 -10.34 28.05 -16.01
N VAL A 357 -9.11 27.65 -15.68
CA VAL A 357 -8.08 27.35 -16.68
C VAL A 357 -7.48 25.99 -16.40
N LEU A 358 -7.48 25.15 -17.43
CA LEU A 358 -6.93 23.79 -17.42
C LEU A 358 -5.95 23.64 -18.59
N ILE A 359 -4.71 23.27 -18.28
CA ILE A 359 -3.65 23.12 -19.28
C ILE A 359 -2.98 21.77 -19.10
N GLU A 360 -2.80 21.06 -20.22
CA GLU A 360 -2.04 19.82 -20.29
C GLU A 360 -0.84 20.02 -21.23
N GLN A 361 0.36 19.73 -20.73
CA GLN A 361 1.61 19.90 -21.45
C GLN A 361 1.97 18.66 -22.26
N LYS A 362 2.54 18.88 -23.46
CA LYS A 362 3.13 17.86 -24.32
C LYS A 362 4.48 18.34 -24.83
N SER A 363 5.53 17.59 -24.52
CA SER A 363 6.91 17.90 -24.95
C SER A 363 7.24 17.36 -26.35
N GLY A 364 6.45 16.41 -26.84
CA GLY A 364 6.60 15.79 -28.15
C GLY A 364 6.05 16.65 -29.29
N LYS A 365 5.97 16.03 -30.47
CA LYS A 365 5.37 16.64 -31.65
C LYS A 365 3.85 16.76 -31.53
N CYS A 366 3.30 17.83 -32.09
CA CYS A 366 1.88 17.93 -32.41
C CYS A 366 1.56 17.04 -33.64
N ASP A 367 0.33 17.04 -34.14
CA ASP A 367 -0.01 16.37 -35.39
C ASP A 367 0.49 17.20 -36.58
N GLU A 368 1.79 17.09 -36.87
CA GLU A 368 2.46 17.85 -37.93
C GLU A 368 1.82 17.58 -39.30
N TRP A 369 1.31 16.37 -39.56
CA TRP A 369 0.68 16.03 -40.85
C TRP A 369 -0.65 16.74 -41.03
N ARG A 370 -1.55 16.69 -40.03
CA ARG A 370 -2.80 17.45 -40.08
C ARG A 370 -2.54 18.94 -40.11
N SER A 371 -1.51 19.42 -39.39
CA SER A 371 -1.16 20.86 -39.38
C SER A 371 -0.83 21.41 -40.77
N LEU A 372 -0.27 20.59 -41.68
CA LEU A 372 -0.01 20.97 -43.07
C LEU A 372 -1.28 21.15 -43.92
N GLN A 373 -2.42 20.61 -43.46
CA GLN A 373 -3.70 20.63 -44.20
C GLN A 373 -4.61 21.79 -43.80
N TYR A 374 -4.27 22.56 -42.76
CA TYR A 374 -5.05 23.71 -42.31
C TYR A 374 -4.44 25.04 -42.82
N PRO A 375 -5.27 26.07 -43.07
CA PRO A 375 -4.79 27.39 -43.45
C PRO A 375 -3.77 27.95 -42.45
N GLU A 376 -2.79 28.70 -42.96
CA GLU A 376 -1.75 29.41 -42.18
C GLU A 376 -0.83 28.53 -41.30
N GLY A 377 -0.80 27.21 -41.50
CA GLY A 377 0.09 26.32 -40.73
C GLY A 377 -0.28 26.21 -39.24
N SER A 378 -1.56 26.41 -38.91
CA SER A 378 -2.08 26.27 -37.55
C SER A 378 -1.81 24.86 -36.98
N LEU A 379 -1.17 24.81 -35.80
CA LEU A 379 -0.79 23.56 -35.16
C LEU A 379 -2.05 22.76 -34.75
N GLN A 380 -2.05 21.47 -35.07
CA GLN A 380 -3.11 20.53 -34.70
C GLN A 380 -2.65 19.56 -33.62
N TYR A 381 -3.53 19.22 -32.68
CA TYR A 381 -3.22 18.27 -31.62
C TYR A 381 -3.38 16.82 -32.07
N LYS A 382 -2.72 15.89 -31.35
CA LYS A 382 -2.98 14.46 -31.50
C LYS A 382 -4.24 14.04 -30.75
N THR A 383 -4.92 13.01 -31.27
CA THR A 383 -6.19 12.51 -30.71
C THR A 383 -6.05 12.02 -29.27
N ASP A 384 -4.97 11.30 -28.93
CA ASP A 384 -4.68 10.80 -27.59
C ASP A 384 -4.43 11.94 -26.59
N HIS A 385 -3.70 12.98 -27.02
CA HIS A 385 -3.48 14.18 -26.21
C HIS A 385 -4.79 14.92 -25.93
N PHE A 386 -5.67 15.03 -26.93
CA PHE A 386 -6.97 15.67 -26.77
C PHE A 386 -7.93 14.84 -25.92
N ALA A 387 -7.95 13.52 -26.10
CA ALA A 387 -8.70 12.60 -25.25
C ALA A 387 -8.34 12.75 -23.76
N GLN A 388 -7.06 12.96 -23.46
CA GLN A 388 -6.60 13.22 -22.10
C GLN A 388 -7.24 14.49 -21.51
N LEU A 389 -7.17 15.59 -22.25
CA LEU A 389 -7.74 16.88 -21.82
C LEU A 389 -9.28 16.81 -21.71
N LEU A 390 -9.96 16.12 -22.63
CA LEU A 390 -11.41 15.89 -22.59
C LEU A 390 -11.85 15.13 -21.34
N LEU A 391 -11.08 14.12 -20.92
CA LEU A 391 -11.39 13.37 -19.71
C LEU A 391 -11.23 14.24 -18.45
N TYR A 392 -10.23 15.12 -18.39
CA TYR A 392 -10.13 16.10 -17.31
C TYR A 392 -11.30 17.08 -17.29
N GLN A 393 -11.70 17.62 -18.45
CA GLN A 393 -12.90 18.45 -18.54
C GLN A 393 -14.15 17.71 -18.08
N ALA A 394 -14.28 16.42 -18.42
CA ALA A 394 -15.39 15.59 -17.97
C ALA A 394 -15.39 15.43 -16.44
N MET A 395 -14.22 15.29 -15.79
CA MET A 395 -14.13 15.25 -14.32
C MET A 395 -14.54 16.58 -13.68
N LEU A 396 -14.12 17.72 -14.25
CA LEU A 396 -14.56 19.04 -13.77
C LEU A 396 -16.08 19.20 -13.90
N ARG A 397 -16.65 18.76 -15.03
CA ARG A 397 -18.09 18.86 -15.30
C ARG A 397 -18.94 17.95 -14.43
N TYR A 398 -18.61 16.67 -14.38
CA TYR A 398 -19.47 15.64 -13.78
C TYR A 398 -19.08 15.29 -12.35
N GLY A 399 -17.86 15.59 -11.93
CA GLY A 399 -17.40 15.39 -10.56
C GLY A 399 -17.48 16.65 -9.70
N LEU A 400 -17.01 17.79 -10.25
CA LEU A 400 -16.98 19.08 -9.53
C LEU A 400 -18.10 20.05 -9.93
N HIS A 401 -19.02 19.63 -10.80
CA HIS A 401 -20.15 20.43 -11.27
C HIS A 401 -19.75 21.78 -11.90
N VAL A 402 -18.56 21.85 -12.51
CA VAL A 402 -18.07 23.05 -13.18
C VAL A 402 -18.57 23.07 -14.63
N PRO A 403 -19.38 24.07 -15.04
CA PRO A 403 -19.87 24.17 -16.41
C PRO A 403 -18.74 24.33 -17.43
N ASN A 404 -18.85 23.63 -18.57
CA ASN A 404 -17.81 23.64 -19.61
C ASN A 404 -17.51 25.04 -20.19
N ASP A 405 -18.51 25.93 -20.24
CA ASP A 405 -18.39 27.31 -20.74
C ASP A 405 -17.58 28.21 -19.79
N ARG A 406 -17.37 27.78 -18.53
CA ARG A 406 -16.52 28.47 -17.56
C ARG A 406 -15.05 28.02 -17.59
N VAL A 407 -14.72 26.98 -18.35
CA VAL A 407 -13.39 26.37 -18.38
C VAL A 407 -12.68 26.64 -19.71
N SER A 408 -11.62 27.44 -19.66
CA SER A 408 -10.66 27.59 -20.76
C SER A 408 -9.66 26.45 -20.72
N SER A 409 -9.73 25.52 -21.68
CA SER A 409 -8.82 24.38 -21.78
C SER A 409 -7.86 24.51 -22.98
N ALA A 410 -6.59 24.19 -22.76
CA ALA A 410 -5.59 24.19 -23.83
C ALA A 410 -4.54 23.09 -23.68
N LEU A 411 -4.00 22.63 -24.81
CA LEU A 411 -2.79 21.82 -24.87
C LEU A 411 -1.56 22.72 -25.06
N LEU A 412 -0.53 22.54 -24.25
CA LEU A 412 0.73 23.27 -24.34
C LEU A 412 1.81 22.39 -24.96
N TYR A 413 2.16 22.63 -26.22
CA TYR A 413 3.28 21.95 -26.89
C TYR A 413 4.59 22.71 -26.76
N SER A 414 5.42 22.37 -25.77
CA SER A 414 6.67 23.11 -25.48
C SER A 414 7.72 23.06 -26.60
N LYS A 415 7.57 22.14 -27.55
CA LYS A 415 8.44 22.05 -28.73
C LYS A 415 8.26 23.22 -29.71
N TYR A 416 7.11 23.90 -29.71
CA TYR A 416 6.78 24.94 -30.70
C TYR A 416 6.56 26.30 -30.02
N PRO A 417 6.95 27.42 -30.66
CA PRO A 417 6.79 28.75 -30.09
C PRO A 417 5.33 29.16 -29.91
N ASN A 418 4.45 28.86 -30.87
CA ASN A 418 2.99 29.06 -30.76
C ASN A 418 2.28 27.77 -30.30
N GLY A 419 2.86 27.10 -29.31
CA GLY A 419 2.47 25.76 -28.90
C GLY A 419 1.16 25.66 -28.11
N LEU A 420 0.48 26.76 -27.80
CA LEU A 420 -0.76 26.75 -27.02
C LEU A 420 -1.98 26.56 -27.94
N ILE A 421 -2.56 25.37 -27.94
CA ILE A 421 -3.68 25.01 -28.81
C ILE A 421 -4.96 24.91 -27.96
N ARG A 422 -5.93 25.79 -28.20
CA ARG A 422 -7.25 25.72 -27.57
C ARG A 422 -8.04 24.53 -28.10
N THR A 423 -8.86 23.93 -27.24
CA THR A 423 -9.62 22.73 -27.59
C THR A 423 -11.13 22.93 -27.47
N GLY A 424 -11.89 22.21 -28.29
CA GLY A 424 -13.36 22.22 -28.28
C GLY A 424 -13.94 21.00 -27.54
N THR A 425 -15.22 20.73 -27.78
CA THR A 425 -15.89 19.53 -27.26
C THR A 425 -15.90 18.41 -28.30
N ALA A 426 -15.74 17.15 -27.86
CA ALA A 426 -15.90 15.98 -28.72
C ALA A 426 -16.67 14.86 -27.97
N PRO A 427 -18.02 14.93 -27.92
CA PRO A 427 -18.83 13.98 -27.15
C PRO A 427 -18.63 12.52 -27.56
N THR A 428 -18.51 12.24 -28.86
CA THR A 428 -18.28 10.87 -29.38
C THR A 428 -16.93 10.31 -28.94
N LEU A 429 -15.86 11.12 -28.99
CA LEU A 429 -14.54 10.71 -28.49
C LEU A 429 -14.58 10.48 -26.97
N LEU A 430 -15.28 11.33 -26.22
CA LEU A 430 -15.48 11.12 -24.79
C LEU A 430 -16.20 9.79 -24.50
N GLY A 431 -17.27 9.47 -25.25
CA GLY A 431 -17.96 8.18 -25.11
C GLY A 431 -17.08 6.98 -25.47
N GLN A 432 -16.22 7.09 -26.49
CA GLN A 432 -15.20 6.08 -26.79
C GLN A 432 -14.21 5.90 -25.62
N CYS A 433 -13.76 6.99 -25.00
CA CYS A 433 -12.89 6.93 -23.82
C CYS A 433 -13.58 6.22 -22.65
N ILE A 434 -14.86 6.52 -22.39
CA ILE A 434 -15.64 5.85 -21.35
C ILE A 434 -15.85 4.36 -21.66
N ALA A 435 -16.06 4.01 -22.94
CA ALA A 435 -16.15 2.61 -23.34
C ALA A 435 -14.85 1.83 -23.10
N ILE A 436 -13.70 2.44 -23.38
CA ILE A 436 -12.39 1.87 -23.04
C ILE A 436 -12.24 1.75 -21.51
N ARG A 437 -12.61 2.78 -20.76
CA ARG A 437 -12.57 2.77 -19.29
C ARG A 437 -13.40 1.62 -18.70
N ASN A 438 -14.61 1.40 -19.20
CA ASN A 438 -15.46 0.29 -18.76
C ASN A 438 -14.85 -1.07 -19.08
N ARG A 439 -14.23 -1.23 -20.25
CA ARG A 439 -13.53 -2.48 -20.61
C ARG A 439 -12.28 -2.72 -19.77
N ILE A 440 -11.51 -1.67 -19.44
CA ILE A 440 -10.37 -1.76 -18.51
C ILE A 440 -10.86 -2.22 -17.13
N ALA A 441 -11.89 -1.59 -16.60
CA ALA A 441 -12.43 -1.97 -15.29
C ALA A 441 -12.95 -3.41 -15.28
N ARG A 442 -13.62 -3.84 -16.35
CA ARG A 442 -14.08 -5.22 -16.53
C ARG A 442 -12.92 -6.22 -16.63
N LEU A 443 -11.82 -5.85 -17.32
CA LEU A 443 -10.63 -6.68 -17.44
C LEU A 443 -9.94 -6.85 -16.08
N ASP A 444 -9.73 -5.78 -15.32
CA ASP A 444 -9.14 -5.84 -13.98
C ASP A 444 -9.96 -6.79 -13.08
N TYR A 445 -11.30 -6.71 -13.15
CA TYR A 445 -12.18 -7.63 -12.44
C TYR A 445 -12.04 -9.09 -12.93
N ALA A 446 -11.98 -9.29 -14.26
CA ALA A 446 -11.86 -10.62 -14.87
C ALA A 446 -10.57 -11.32 -14.44
N LEU A 447 -9.44 -10.61 -14.49
CA LEU A 447 -8.14 -11.17 -14.12
C LEU A 447 -8.08 -11.61 -12.66
N ALA A 448 -8.88 -11.01 -11.77
CA ALA A 448 -8.94 -11.37 -10.36
C ALA A 448 -9.91 -12.51 -10.04
N ASN A 449 -11.00 -12.66 -10.80
CA ASN A 449 -12.15 -13.49 -10.41
C ASN A 449 -12.55 -14.56 -11.44
N GLU A 450 -12.02 -14.51 -12.66
CA GLU A 450 -12.33 -15.45 -13.74
C GLU A 450 -11.10 -16.27 -14.15
N ASP A 451 -11.32 -17.22 -15.07
CA ASP A 451 -10.25 -18.04 -15.61
C ASP A 451 -9.30 -17.20 -16.49
N VAL A 452 -8.11 -16.94 -15.94
CA VAL A 452 -7.05 -16.17 -16.59
C VAL A 452 -6.58 -16.85 -17.87
N GLU A 453 -6.51 -18.19 -17.92
CA GLU A 453 -6.06 -18.91 -19.10
C GLU A 453 -6.97 -18.64 -20.30
N SER A 454 -8.29 -18.79 -20.13
CA SER A 454 -9.29 -18.45 -21.16
C SER A 454 -9.19 -17.00 -21.64
N ILE A 455 -8.92 -16.04 -20.73
CA ILE A 455 -8.77 -14.62 -21.11
C ILE A 455 -7.57 -14.45 -22.05
N PHE A 456 -6.39 -14.98 -21.68
CA PHE A 456 -5.17 -14.84 -22.48
C PHE A 456 -5.23 -15.63 -23.80
N ASN A 457 -5.87 -16.79 -23.82
CA ASN A 457 -6.01 -17.62 -25.02
C ASN A 457 -6.84 -16.95 -26.13
N ARG A 458 -7.73 -16.01 -25.79
CA ARG A 458 -8.52 -15.24 -26.75
C ARG A 458 -7.75 -14.07 -27.39
N ILE A 459 -6.59 -13.71 -26.85
CA ILE A 459 -5.83 -12.55 -27.33
C ILE A 459 -5.06 -12.92 -28.61
N THR A 460 -5.34 -12.17 -29.67
CA THR A 460 -4.61 -12.22 -30.94
C THR A 460 -4.04 -10.84 -31.27
N ALA A 461 -3.14 -10.77 -32.26
CA ALA A 461 -2.65 -9.47 -32.75
C ALA A 461 -3.79 -8.60 -33.30
N ASP A 462 -4.78 -9.21 -33.94
CA ASP A 462 -5.95 -8.51 -34.49
C ASP A 462 -6.87 -7.98 -33.38
N SER A 463 -6.87 -8.57 -32.18
CA SER A 463 -7.62 -8.04 -31.03
C SER A 463 -7.16 -6.63 -30.60
N PHE A 464 -5.92 -6.24 -30.91
CA PHE A 464 -5.40 -4.89 -30.65
C PHE A 464 -5.83 -3.87 -31.72
N ASN A 465 -6.37 -4.33 -32.84
CA ASN A 465 -6.87 -3.51 -33.95
C ASN A 465 -8.29 -3.95 -34.37
N PRO A 466 -9.29 -3.78 -33.48
CA PRO A 466 -10.66 -4.20 -33.76
C PRO A 466 -11.29 -3.43 -34.93
N ASP A 467 -10.78 -2.22 -35.21
CA ASP A 467 -11.23 -1.36 -36.31
C ASP A 467 -10.72 -1.86 -37.69
N GLY A 468 -9.81 -2.85 -37.73
CA GLY A 468 -9.32 -3.45 -38.96
C GLY A 468 -8.42 -2.53 -39.80
N SER A 469 -7.77 -1.54 -39.18
CA SER A 469 -6.92 -0.58 -39.91
C SER A 469 -5.73 -1.25 -40.59
N ALA A 470 -5.61 -1.08 -41.90
CA ALA A 470 -4.48 -1.57 -42.69
C ALA A 470 -3.39 -0.50 -42.93
N SER A 471 -3.36 0.56 -42.11
CA SER A 471 -2.40 1.66 -42.27
C SER A 471 -0.94 1.20 -42.23
N THR A 472 -0.05 1.94 -42.91
CA THR A 472 1.41 1.67 -42.88
C THR A 472 1.97 1.64 -41.46
N LEU A 473 1.47 2.52 -40.58
CA LEU A 473 1.88 2.58 -39.17
C LEU A 473 1.53 1.29 -38.43
N TRP A 474 0.34 0.73 -38.68
CA TRP A 474 -0.08 -0.55 -38.13
C TRP A 474 0.76 -1.69 -38.69
N THR A 475 0.74 -1.88 -40.01
CA THR A 475 1.32 -3.07 -40.67
C THR A 475 2.84 -3.17 -40.50
N LYS A 476 3.57 -2.05 -40.57
CA LYS A 476 5.05 -2.06 -40.56
C LYS A 476 5.67 -1.95 -39.17
N TYR A 477 5.00 -1.30 -38.22
CA TYR A 477 5.61 -0.98 -36.92
C TYR A 477 4.82 -1.54 -35.73
N THR A 478 3.50 -1.36 -35.73
CA THR A 478 2.68 -1.68 -34.55
C THR A 478 2.35 -3.17 -34.46
N ARG A 479 1.93 -3.79 -35.57
CA ARG A 479 1.58 -5.21 -35.63
C ARG A 479 2.74 -6.13 -35.26
N PRO A 480 3.98 -5.96 -35.79
CA PRO A 480 5.11 -6.80 -35.39
C PRO A 480 5.42 -6.74 -33.88
N GLU A 481 5.27 -5.57 -33.26
CA GLU A 481 5.46 -5.41 -31.81
C GLU A 481 4.41 -6.20 -31.02
N VAL A 482 3.14 -6.14 -31.45
CA VAL A 482 2.05 -6.90 -30.82
C VAL A 482 2.22 -8.40 -31.04
N GLU A 483 2.63 -8.84 -32.25
CA GLU A 483 2.90 -10.24 -32.55
C GLU A 483 4.07 -10.79 -31.71
N ALA A 484 5.12 -9.99 -31.45
CA ALA A 484 6.19 -10.37 -30.53
C ALA A 484 5.68 -10.56 -29.09
N PHE A 485 4.80 -9.68 -28.62
CA PHE A 485 4.16 -9.80 -27.31
C PHE A 485 3.29 -11.07 -27.22
N VAL A 486 2.42 -11.31 -28.21
CA VAL A 486 1.51 -12.47 -28.25
C VAL A 486 2.29 -13.79 -28.40
N SER A 487 3.34 -13.81 -29.23
CA SER A 487 4.18 -15.01 -29.42
C SER A 487 4.96 -15.39 -28.17
N THR A 488 5.37 -14.42 -27.35
CA THR A 488 6.01 -14.68 -26.04
C THR A 488 5.05 -15.46 -25.12
N LEU A 489 3.76 -15.10 -25.11
CA LEU A 489 2.75 -15.82 -24.34
C LEU A 489 2.49 -17.23 -24.90
N ARG A 490 2.46 -17.38 -26.23
CA ARG A 490 2.12 -18.66 -26.90
C ARG A 490 3.26 -19.68 -26.97
N SER A 491 4.51 -19.21 -26.93
CA SER A 491 5.70 -20.07 -27.06
C SER A 491 6.23 -20.60 -25.72
N ALA A 492 5.67 -20.13 -24.60
CA ALA A 492 6.07 -20.58 -23.28
C ALA A 492 5.63 -22.04 -23.02
N SER A 493 6.44 -22.78 -22.25
CA SER A 493 6.11 -24.14 -21.84
C SER A 493 4.81 -24.18 -21.01
N PRO A 494 4.06 -25.29 -21.01
CA PRO A 494 2.85 -25.43 -20.19
C PRO A 494 3.05 -25.12 -18.70
N LEU A 495 4.18 -25.53 -18.11
CA LEU A 495 4.53 -25.22 -16.72
C LEU A 495 4.68 -23.71 -16.48
N ALA A 496 5.44 -23.03 -17.35
CA ALA A 496 5.63 -21.59 -17.26
C ALA A 496 4.32 -20.80 -17.44
N LEU A 497 3.42 -21.25 -18.32
CA LEU A 497 2.11 -20.64 -18.50
C LEU A 497 1.20 -20.85 -17.29
N SER A 498 1.15 -22.08 -16.77
CA SER A 498 0.40 -22.37 -15.54
C SER A 498 0.89 -21.51 -14.36
N TYR A 499 2.21 -21.37 -14.21
CA TYR A 499 2.83 -20.50 -13.20
C TYR A 499 2.43 -19.03 -13.42
N PHE A 500 2.53 -18.55 -14.67
CA PHE A 500 2.18 -17.18 -15.04
C PHE A 500 0.71 -16.88 -14.75
N TYR A 501 -0.23 -17.71 -15.21
CA TYR A 501 -1.67 -17.50 -15.00
C TYR A 501 -2.03 -17.52 -13.52
N ARG A 502 -1.47 -18.47 -12.76
CA ARG A 502 -1.71 -18.58 -11.31
C ARG A 502 -1.30 -17.31 -10.56
N PHE A 503 -0.12 -16.77 -10.85
CA PHE A 503 0.34 -15.55 -10.20
C PHE A 503 -0.33 -14.28 -10.76
N VAL A 504 -0.71 -14.24 -12.05
CA VAL A 504 -1.53 -13.12 -12.59
C VAL A 504 -2.85 -13.05 -11.85
N ALA A 505 -3.53 -14.18 -11.61
CA ALA A 505 -4.78 -14.22 -10.84
C ALA A 505 -4.57 -13.70 -9.41
N PHE A 506 -3.54 -14.22 -8.73
CA PHE A 506 -3.19 -13.83 -7.37
C PHE A 506 -2.87 -12.32 -7.25
N ILE A 507 -2.02 -11.77 -8.11
CA ILE A 507 -1.64 -10.35 -8.06
C ILE A 507 -2.81 -9.46 -8.45
N SER A 508 -3.59 -9.86 -9.45
CA SER A 508 -4.77 -9.08 -9.89
C SER A 508 -5.82 -9.02 -8.77
N ARG A 509 -5.98 -10.09 -7.99
CA ARG A 509 -6.85 -10.09 -6.81
C ARG A 509 -6.30 -9.23 -5.67
N GLU A 510 -4.99 -9.31 -5.35
CA GLU A 510 -4.37 -8.39 -4.38
C GLU A 510 -4.61 -6.93 -4.79
N ARG A 511 -4.40 -6.60 -6.06
CA ARG A 511 -4.59 -5.25 -6.60
C ARG A 511 -6.05 -4.80 -6.51
N LEU A 512 -7.00 -5.67 -6.84
CA LEU A 512 -8.44 -5.37 -6.76
C LEU A 512 -8.86 -5.10 -5.30
N LEU A 513 -8.45 -5.97 -4.37
CA LEU A 513 -8.68 -5.81 -2.93
C LEU A 513 -8.01 -4.53 -2.40
N GLY A 514 -6.83 -4.19 -2.92
CA GLY A 514 -6.11 -2.97 -2.56
C GLY A 514 -6.85 -1.69 -2.98
N ARG A 515 -7.59 -1.73 -4.09
CA ARG A 515 -8.34 -0.59 -4.62
C ARG A 515 -9.75 -0.49 -4.05
N THR A 516 -10.44 -1.61 -3.86
CA THR A 516 -11.86 -1.66 -3.47
C THR A 516 -12.10 -2.06 -2.02
N GLY A 517 -11.11 -2.66 -1.36
CA GLY A 517 -11.18 -3.18 0.01
C GLY A 517 -11.40 -4.69 0.08
N ALA A 518 -10.99 -5.29 1.19
CA ALA A 518 -11.20 -6.71 1.44
C ALA A 518 -12.58 -6.97 2.09
N PRO A 519 -13.30 -8.06 1.72
CA PRO A 519 -14.58 -8.40 2.33
C PRO A 519 -14.50 -8.49 3.87
N GLN A 520 -13.39 -9.07 4.36
CA GLN A 520 -13.18 -9.43 5.77
C GLN A 520 -12.64 -8.29 6.66
N ARG A 521 -12.10 -7.21 6.08
CA ARG A 521 -11.49 -6.11 6.86
C ARG A 521 -12.39 -4.87 6.87
N GLN A 522 -12.60 -4.31 8.05
CA GLN A 522 -13.27 -3.02 8.26
C GLN A 522 -12.47 -1.92 7.55
N ILE A 523 -13.02 -1.37 6.47
CA ILE A 523 -12.55 -0.14 5.80
C ILE A 523 -11.06 -0.23 5.42
N ASP A 524 -10.77 -1.11 4.47
CA ASP A 524 -9.45 -1.25 3.86
C ASP A 524 -9.52 -0.86 2.38
N GLY A 525 -8.43 -0.41 1.77
CA GLY A 525 -8.36 -0.07 0.33
C GLY A 525 -8.65 1.38 -0.07
N PHE A 526 -8.26 1.75 -1.30
CA PHE A 526 -8.25 3.15 -1.78
C PHE A 526 -9.65 3.78 -1.89
N ALA A 527 -10.66 3.01 -2.30
CA ALA A 527 -12.04 3.49 -2.44
C ALA A 527 -12.68 3.94 -1.12
N SER A 528 -12.14 3.50 0.02
CA SER A 528 -12.59 3.97 1.33
C SER A 528 -12.53 5.49 1.49
N ILE A 529 -11.67 6.19 0.73
CA ILE A 529 -11.56 7.65 0.73
C ILE A 529 -12.89 8.34 0.35
N TRP A 530 -13.72 7.74 -0.51
CA TRP A 530 -15.03 8.33 -0.88
C TRP A 530 -16.23 7.42 -0.54
N CYS A 531 -16.01 6.14 -0.29
CA CYS A 531 -17.06 5.19 0.08
C CYS A 531 -17.31 5.13 1.60
N ALA A 532 -16.29 5.33 2.44
CA ALA A 532 -16.44 5.23 3.89
C ALA A 532 -16.89 6.56 4.51
N SER A 533 -17.72 6.46 5.55
CA SER A 533 -18.13 7.62 6.36
C SER A 533 -16.99 8.13 7.24
N LEU A 534 -17.08 9.38 7.71
CA LEU A 534 -16.09 9.95 8.61
C LEU A 534 -15.92 9.14 9.92
N PRO A 535 -16.99 8.68 10.61
CA PRO A 535 -16.87 7.81 11.78
C PRO A 535 -16.06 6.53 11.53
N GLU A 536 -16.31 5.88 10.39
CA GLU A 536 -15.62 4.65 9.98
C GLU A 536 -14.12 4.89 9.76
N LYS A 537 -13.77 5.97 9.05
CA LYS A 537 -12.37 6.35 8.82
C LYS A 537 -11.64 6.70 10.13
N GLN A 538 -12.33 7.38 11.05
CA GLN A 538 -11.79 7.70 12.38
C GLN A 538 -11.54 6.44 13.22
N GLU A 539 -12.45 5.47 13.17
CA GLU A 539 -12.26 4.19 13.87
C GLU A 539 -11.10 3.39 13.28
N ALA A 540 -10.96 3.37 11.95
CA ALA A 540 -9.85 2.72 11.26
C ALA A 540 -8.51 3.46 11.44
N GLY A 541 -8.56 4.70 11.93
CA GLY A 541 -7.41 5.60 12.05
C GLY A 541 -6.85 6.08 10.72
N SER A 542 -7.62 5.94 9.63
CA SER A 542 -7.19 6.17 8.24
C SER A 542 -7.30 7.61 7.76
N ILE A 543 -7.80 8.52 8.63
CA ILE A 543 -7.93 9.95 8.36
C ILE A 543 -7.43 10.79 9.54
N LEU A 544 -6.66 11.82 9.23
CA LEU A 544 -6.43 12.99 10.08
C LEU A 544 -7.24 14.14 9.50
N HIS A 545 -8.07 14.80 10.29
CA HIS A 545 -8.98 15.85 9.81
C HIS A 545 -8.99 17.04 10.78
N ASP A 546 -9.70 18.10 10.42
CA ASP A 546 -9.75 19.38 11.11
C ASP A 546 -8.38 20.05 11.29
N LEU A 547 -7.46 19.73 10.41
CA LEU A 547 -6.11 20.25 10.44
C LEU A 547 -6.11 21.72 9.99
N SER A 548 -5.30 22.54 10.66
CA SER A 548 -5.02 23.93 10.26
C SER A 548 -3.58 24.07 9.81
N VAL A 549 -3.30 25.03 8.92
CA VAL A 549 -1.95 25.20 8.40
C VAL A 549 -1.11 25.94 9.45
N GLY A 550 -0.01 25.32 9.89
CA GLY A 550 0.90 25.85 10.88
C GLY A 550 1.99 26.71 10.27
N SER A 551 2.89 26.06 9.52
CA SER A 551 4.02 26.71 8.86
C SER A 551 4.26 26.12 7.48
N LEU A 552 4.71 26.95 6.55
CA LEU A 552 5.13 26.55 5.22
C LEU A 552 6.66 26.60 5.15
N SER A 553 7.30 25.57 4.63
CA SER A 553 8.72 25.61 4.31
C SER A 553 8.90 25.63 2.80
N SER A 554 9.52 26.70 2.34
CA SER A 554 9.87 26.84 0.93
C SER A 554 11.21 26.17 0.64
N THR A 555 11.43 25.76 -0.61
CA THR A 555 12.78 25.41 -1.04
C THR A 555 13.65 26.67 -0.99
N ALA A 556 14.91 26.52 -0.58
CA ALA A 556 15.87 27.62 -0.50
C ALA A 556 16.21 28.25 -1.88
N GLU A 557 15.79 27.61 -2.97
CA GLU A 557 16.28 27.92 -4.31
C GLU A 557 15.23 28.56 -5.23
N ASP A 558 13.93 28.27 -5.05
CA ASP A 558 12.85 28.83 -5.88
C ASP A 558 11.63 29.35 -5.08
N ASN A 559 11.75 29.44 -3.74
CA ASN A 559 10.70 29.88 -2.82
C ASN A 559 9.36 29.10 -2.92
N SER A 560 9.30 28.00 -3.69
CA SER A 560 8.12 27.15 -3.78
C SER A 560 7.85 26.41 -2.47
N VAL A 561 6.59 26.34 -2.05
CA VAL A 561 6.14 25.57 -0.90
C VAL A 561 6.35 24.09 -1.21
N ALA A 562 7.36 23.49 -0.59
CA ALA A 562 7.66 22.07 -0.72
C ALA A 562 7.20 21.28 0.50
N LYS A 563 7.06 21.93 1.66
CA LYS A 563 6.63 21.29 2.90
C LYS A 563 5.52 22.10 3.56
N ILE A 564 4.52 21.38 4.06
CA ILE A 564 3.42 21.94 4.84
C ILE A 564 3.44 21.28 6.21
N ALA A 565 3.48 22.09 7.26
CA ALA A 565 3.31 21.61 8.62
C ALA A 565 1.91 21.98 9.10
N PHE A 566 1.08 20.97 9.35
CA PHE A 566 -0.28 21.13 9.85
C PHE A 566 -0.33 20.99 11.37
N ARG A 567 -1.12 21.83 12.04
CA ARG A 567 -1.43 21.69 13.45
C ARG A 567 -2.54 20.65 13.61
N ILE A 568 -2.32 19.70 14.50
CA ILE A 568 -3.30 18.69 14.87
C ILE A 568 -4.10 19.25 16.07
N PRO A 569 -5.45 19.23 16.02
CA PRO A 569 -6.28 19.60 17.15
C PRO A 569 -6.06 18.69 18.37
N GLN A 570 -6.11 19.25 19.58
CA GLN A 570 -5.88 18.49 20.82
C GLN A 570 -6.81 17.28 20.98
N ARG A 571 -8.07 17.39 20.54
CA ARG A 571 -9.03 16.28 20.52
C ARG A 571 -8.59 15.05 19.71
N LEU A 572 -7.65 15.23 18.78
CA LEU A 572 -7.08 14.15 17.98
C LEU A 572 -5.77 13.59 18.55
N TYR A 573 -5.21 14.17 19.62
CA TYR A 573 -4.00 13.64 20.27
C TYR A 573 -4.24 12.26 20.88
N GLU A 574 -5.49 12.01 21.27
CA GLU A 574 -5.96 10.74 21.82
C GLU A 574 -6.57 9.84 20.74
N SER A 575 -6.68 10.32 19.50
CA SER A 575 -7.24 9.54 18.39
C SER A 575 -6.22 8.53 17.86
N ASN A 576 -6.69 7.29 17.64
CA ASN A 576 -5.86 6.22 17.09
C ASN A 576 -5.62 6.48 15.61
N THR A 577 -4.47 7.06 15.27
CA THR A 577 -4.08 7.27 13.88
C THR A 577 -3.14 6.16 13.43
N ASN A 578 -3.30 5.72 12.19
CA ASN A 578 -2.51 4.63 11.63
C ASN A 578 -1.38 5.14 10.70
N PHE A 579 -1.20 6.46 10.61
CA PHE A 579 -0.16 7.17 9.84
C PHE A 579 1.23 7.08 10.47
N ARG A 580 2.25 7.09 9.62
CA ARG A 580 3.67 6.98 9.96
C ARG A 580 4.52 7.89 9.09
N VAL A 581 5.70 8.25 9.61
CA VAL A 581 6.75 8.87 8.80
C VAL A 581 7.10 7.94 7.63
N GLY A 582 7.17 8.51 6.43
CA GLY A 582 7.38 7.82 5.17
C GLY A 582 6.11 7.39 4.45
N ASP A 583 4.93 7.45 5.08
CA ASP A 583 3.68 7.11 4.42
C ASP A 583 3.33 8.13 3.33
N ILE A 584 2.84 7.63 2.19
CA ILE A 584 2.34 8.45 1.09
C ILE A 584 0.89 8.80 1.41
N VAL A 585 0.54 10.08 1.28
CA VAL A 585 -0.76 10.59 1.69
C VAL A 585 -1.39 11.48 0.63
N VAL A 586 -2.72 11.50 0.63
CA VAL A 586 -3.56 12.45 -0.10
C VAL A 586 -3.97 13.56 0.88
N LEU A 587 -3.83 14.81 0.47
CA LEU A 587 -4.26 15.99 1.22
C LEU A 587 -5.38 16.69 0.47
N HIS A 588 -6.44 17.07 1.17
CA HIS A 588 -7.54 17.84 0.59
C HIS A 588 -8.12 18.86 1.56
N GLU A 589 -8.61 19.96 0.99
CA GLU A 589 -9.26 21.05 1.70
C GLU A 589 -10.77 20.82 1.75
N TYR A 590 -11.40 21.20 2.86
CA TYR A 590 -12.84 21.25 3.00
C TYR A 590 -13.27 22.42 3.90
N SER A 591 -14.54 22.80 3.81
CA SER A 591 -15.12 23.87 4.64
C SER A 591 -15.24 23.42 6.11
N ALA A 592 -14.99 24.31 7.07
CA ALA A 592 -15.02 23.97 8.50
C ALA A 592 -16.36 23.39 9.00
N ASN A 593 -17.45 23.63 8.27
CA ASN A 593 -18.79 23.11 8.59
C ASN A 593 -19.20 21.90 7.72
N ALA A 594 -18.28 21.36 6.92
CA ALA A 594 -18.53 20.24 6.02
C ALA A 594 -17.78 18.98 6.46
N VAL A 595 -18.20 17.83 5.93
CA VAL A 595 -17.46 16.57 6.09
C VAL A 595 -16.31 16.53 5.07
N PRO A 596 -15.11 16.03 5.44
CA PRO A 596 -14.02 15.84 4.49
C PRO A 596 -14.44 14.94 3.32
N ASN A 597 -14.24 15.42 2.08
CA ASN A 597 -14.51 14.66 0.86
C ASN A 597 -13.45 14.93 -0.22
N ALA A 598 -12.60 13.93 -0.48
CA ALA A 598 -11.51 14.06 -1.45
C ALA A 598 -11.99 14.14 -2.92
N THR A 599 -13.24 13.79 -3.24
CA THR A 599 -13.79 13.92 -4.61
C THR A 599 -14.45 15.28 -4.87
N ALA A 600 -14.61 16.12 -3.83
CA ALA A 600 -15.25 17.43 -3.92
C ALA A 600 -14.32 18.56 -4.37
N GLY A 601 -13.03 18.28 -4.60
CA GLY A 601 -12.06 19.30 -4.97
C GLY A 601 -10.75 18.75 -5.51
N MET A 602 -9.72 19.61 -5.55
CA MET A 602 -8.36 19.18 -5.87
C MET A 602 -7.73 18.49 -4.68
N THR A 603 -6.93 17.48 -4.98
CA THR A 603 -6.14 16.78 -3.99
C THR A 603 -4.65 16.96 -4.28
N PHE A 604 -3.86 17.05 -3.23
CA PHE A 604 -2.40 17.04 -3.30
C PHE A 604 -1.89 15.69 -2.84
N ARG A 605 -0.73 15.27 -3.34
CA ARG A 605 -0.03 14.06 -2.86
C ARG A 605 1.27 14.47 -2.19
N GLY A 606 1.61 13.79 -1.11
CA GLY A 606 2.84 14.03 -0.38
C GLY A 606 3.31 12.81 0.39
N THR A 607 4.41 12.99 1.11
CA THR A 607 4.96 11.98 2.01
C THR A 607 5.12 12.59 3.39
N ILE A 608 4.69 11.87 4.42
CA ILE A 608 4.86 12.31 5.82
C ILE A 608 6.35 12.31 6.13
N GLU A 609 6.89 13.48 6.47
CA GLU A 609 8.27 13.64 6.88
C GLU A 609 8.43 13.55 8.40
N ASN A 610 7.51 14.18 9.14
CA ASN A 610 7.49 14.16 10.60
C ASN A 610 6.05 14.02 11.09
N LEU A 611 5.88 13.31 12.21
CA LEU A 611 4.60 13.14 12.88
C LEU A 611 4.83 13.22 14.40
N SER A 612 4.14 14.16 15.03
CA SER A 612 4.08 14.37 16.48
C SER A 612 2.61 14.47 16.91
N PRO A 613 2.29 14.42 18.21
CA PRO A 613 0.91 14.60 18.67
C PRO A 613 0.31 15.94 18.19
N GLN A 614 1.10 17.02 18.22
CA GLN A 614 0.62 18.38 17.93
C GLN A 614 0.74 18.80 16.46
N GLN A 615 1.60 18.14 15.69
CA GLN A 615 1.96 18.58 14.35
C GLN A 615 2.30 17.42 13.42
N ILE A 616 1.86 17.52 12.17
CA ILE A 616 2.27 16.63 11.07
C ILE A 616 2.91 17.47 9.96
N THR A 617 4.09 17.06 9.48
CA THR A 617 4.79 17.70 8.38
C THR A 617 4.76 16.80 7.15
N VAL A 618 4.24 17.32 6.05
CA VAL A 618 4.14 16.61 4.78
C VAL A 618 5.00 17.32 3.74
N THR A 619 5.90 16.56 3.11
CA THR A 619 6.62 17.00 1.90
C THR A 619 5.73 16.73 0.69
N LEU A 620 5.38 17.77 -0.05
CA LEU A 620 4.59 17.67 -1.28
C LEU A 620 5.40 16.96 -2.37
N ARG A 621 4.70 16.15 -3.17
CA ARG A 621 5.30 15.52 -4.37
C ARG A 621 5.62 16.55 -5.45
N ALA A 622 4.74 17.55 -5.59
CA ALA A 622 4.90 18.68 -6.49
C ALA A 622 4.89 19.97 -5.66
N PRO A 623 6.03 20.67 -5.52
CA PRO A 623 6.08 21.97 -4.86
C PRO A 623 5.15 22.98 -5.53
N GLN A 624 4.63 23.92 -4.74
CA GLN A 624 3.65 24.91 -5.22
C GLN A 624 4.18 26.34 -5.06
N ARG A 625 4.01 27.18 -6.07
CA ARG A 625 4.31 28.62 -5.97
C ARG A 625 3.33 29.32 -5.04
N ASN A 626 2.05 29.06 -5.24
CA ASN A 626 0.99 29.84 -4.66
C ASN A 626 0.81 29.49 -3.18
N THR A 627 1.40 30.31 -2.31
CA THR A 627 1.27 30.19 -0.85
C THR A 627 -0.17 30.40 -0.39
N THR A 628 -0.98 31.14 -1.15
CA THR A 628 -2.40 31.41 -0.80
C THR A 628 -3.29 30.17 -0.85
N LEU A 629 -2.84 29.12 -1.55
CA LEU A 629 -3.47 27.79 -1.49
C LEU A 629 -3.48 27.23 -0.08
N PHE A 630 -2.46 27.56 0.71
CA PHE A 630 -2.26 27.02 2.06
C PHE A 630 -2.35 28.09 3.14
N THR A 631 -2.92 29.25 2.85
CA THR A 631 -3.14 30.27 3.88
C THR A 631 -4.15 29.75 4.90
N ASP A 632 -3.75 29.79 6.18
CA ASP A 632 -4.59 29.39 7.29
C ASP A 632 -5.81 30.32 7.39
N SER A 633 -7.01 29.74 7.54
CA SER A 633 -8.26 30.48 7.63
C SER A 633 -9.24 29.75 8.54
N PRO A 634 -10.01 30.46 9.40
CA PRO A 634 -11.01 29.84 10.27
C PRO A 634 -12.05 29.02 9.51
N ALA A 635 -12.37 29.41 8.27
CA ALA A 635 -13.35 28.74 7.41
C ALA A 635 -12.82 27.50 6.67
N ARG A 636 -11.50 27.29 6.67
CA ARG A 636 -10.83 26.21 5.92
C ARG A 636 -10.27 25.15 6.86
N ARG A 637 -10.42 23.89 6.49
CA ARG A 637 -9.82 22.75 7.18
C ARG A 637 -9.18 21.82 6.18
N TRP A 638 -8.21 21.05 6.66
CA TRP A 638 -7.48 20.07 5.87
C TRP A 638 -7.69 18.68 6.42
N ALA A 639 -7.78 17.72 5.51
CA ALA A 639 -7.76 16.30 5.81
C ALA A 639 -6.57 15.63 5.09
N ILE A 640 -6.01 14.63 5.77
CA ILE A 640 -4.93 13.78 5.29
C ILE A 640 -5.42 12.33 5.38
N GLU A 641 -5.36 11.62 4.27
CA GLU A 641 -5.77 10.21 4.12
C GLU A 641 -4.64 9.41 3.46
N HIS A 642 -4.61 8.09 3.64
CA HIS A 642 -3.61 7.23 3.01
C HIS A 642 -3.77 7.18 1.50
N ASP A 643 -2.67 7.37 0.78
CA ASP A 643 -2.61 7.12 -0.65
C ASP A 643 -2.14 5.68 -0.89
N ARG A 644 -2.84 4.93 -1.75
CA ARG A 644 -2.38 3.60 -2.18
C ARG A 644 -1.75 3.69 -3.54
N TYR A 645 -0.46 3.37 -3.60
CA TYR A 645 0.32 3.48 -4.81
C TYR A 645 0.36 2.14 -5.58
N ASP A 646 -0.48 2.01 -6.61
CA ASP A 646 -0.67 0.85 -7.53
C ASP A 646 0.62 0.35 -8.24
N SER A 647 1.77 1.00 -8.05
CA SER A 647 2.99 0.71 -8.82
C SER A 647 3.61 -0.65 -8.49
N SER A 648 3.41 -1.16 -7.28
CA SER A 648 4.13 -2.36 -6.81
C SER A 648 3.61 -3.62 -7.51
N GLU A 649 2.29 -3.72 -7.68
CA GLU A 649 1.56 -4.83 -8.30
C GLU A 649 1.80 -4.82 -9.81
N LYS A 650 1.84 -3.64 -10.42
CA LYS A 650 2.24 -3.51 -11.84
C LYS A 650 3.65 -4.07 -12.08
N LEU A 651 4.62 -3.76 -11.21
CA LEU A 651 5.97 -4.31 -11.34
C LEU A 651 6.03 -5.82 -11.13
N GLN A 652 5.19 -6.38 -10.25
CA GLN A 652 5.08 -7.83 -10.08
C GLN A 652 4.53 -8.50 -11.37
N LEU A 653 3.50 -7.93 -12.00
CA LEU A 653 2.97 -8.44 -13.27
C LEU A 653 4.00 -8.34 -14.41
N GLN A 654 4.78 -7.26 -14.47
CA GLN A 654 5.90 -7.13 -15.40
C GLN A 654 7.02 -8.16 -15.13
N SER A 655 7.24 -8.48 -13.86
CA SER A 655 8.21 -9.49 -13.43
C SER A 655 7.79 -10.90 -13.87
N LEU A 656 6.49 -11.22 -13.84
CA LEU A 656 5.97 -12.47 -14.38
C LEU A 656 6.16 -12.56 -15.90
N PHE A 657 5.88 -11.48 -16.64
CA PHE A 657 6.13 -11.49 -18.08
C PHE A 657 7.62 -11.63 -18.41
N SER A 658 8.50 -11.05 -17.58
CA SER A 658 9.95 -11.20 -17.69
C SER A 658 10.41 -12.65 -17.52
N LEU A 659 9.70 -13.47 -16.75
CA LEU A 659 9.95 -14.92 -16.65
C LEU A 659 9.67 -15.63 -17.99
N LEU A 660 8.64 -15.22 -18.72
CA LEU A 660 8.30 -15.82 -20.02
C LEU A 660 9.34 -15.47 -21.09
N SER A 661 9.88 -14.24 -21.06
CA SER A 661 10.86 -13.74 -22.03
C SER A 661 12.33 -14.01 -21.66
N THR A 662 12.61 -14.60 -20.48
CA THR A 662 13.99 -14.90 -20.08
C THR A 662 14.55 -16.15 -20.78
N THR A 663 15.86 -16.44 -20.60
CA THR A 663 16.51 -17.60 -21.21
C THR A 663 15.91 -18.90 -20.67
N ALA A 664 15.87 -19.95 -21.50
CA ALA A 664 15.38 -21.26 -21.08
C ALA A 664 16.13 -21.80 -19.85
N ASP A 665 17.47 -21.65 -19.79
CA ASP A 665 18.28 -22.08 -18.64
C ASP A 665 17.87 -21.39 -17.34
N ARG A 666 17.67 -20.06 -17.36
CA ARG A 666 17.24 -19.31 -16.17
C ARG A 666 15.80 -19.62 -15.79
N ARG A 667 14.90 -19.72 -16.76
CA ARG A 667 13.49 -20.05 -16.52
C ARG A 667 13.35 -21.44 -15.89
N ASN A 668 14.03 -22.44 -16.44
CA ASN A 668 13.97 -23.81 -15.94
C ASN A 668 14.59 -23.92 -14.54
N LEU A 669 15.61 -23.11 -14.21
CA LEU A 669 16.15 -23.03 -12.84
C LEU A 669 15.11 -22.49 -11.87
N LEU A 670 14.48 -21.34 -12.20
CA LEU A 670 13.53 -20.67 -11.32
C LEU A 670 12.25 -21.50 -11.14
N LEU A 671 11.80 -22.20 -12.17
CA LEU A 671 10.67 -23.13 -12.11
C LEU A 671 11.04 -24.50 -11.54
N SER A 672 12.28 -24.72 -11.11
CA SER A 672 12.76 -26.01 -10.58
C SER A 672 12.62 -27.19 -11.57
N ASP A 673 12.54 -26.90 -12.87
CA ASP A 673 12.53 -27.85 -13.98
C ASP A 673 13.96 -28.35 -14.32
N ARG A 674 14.99 -27.64 -13.85
CA ARG A 674 16.36 -28.15 -13.78
C ARG A 674 16.95 -27.99 -12.37
N PRO A 675 17.80 -28.92 -11.89
CA PRO A 675 18.46 -28.79 -10.61
C PRO A 675 19.53 -27.67 -10.61
N PRO A 676 19.85 -27.09 -9.44
CA PRO A 676 20.94 -26.13 -9.30
C PRO A 676 22.30 -26.79 -9.50
N ARG A 677 23.23 -26.06 -10.12
CA ARG A 677 24.61 -26.49 -10.36
C ARG A 677 25.53 -26.14 -9.20
N THR A 678 26.52 -27.00 -8.97
CA THR A 678 27.59 -26.80 -7.99
C THR A 678 28.94 -27.08 -8.64
N ASP A 679 30.00 -26.45 -8.12
CA ASP A 679 31.36 -26.59 -8.63
C ASP A 679 32.33 -26.74 -7.46
N SER A 680 32.80 -27.97 -7.26
CA SER A 680 33.71 -28.33 -6.16
C SER A 680 35.13 -27.80 -6.32
N ALA A 681 35.51 -27.28 -7.50
CA ALA A 681 36.86 -26.76 -7.75
C ALA A 681 37.12 -25.44 -7.02
N HIS A 682 36.08 -24.71 -6.60
CA HIS A 682 36.26 -23.49 -5.81
C HIS A 682 36.77 -23.78 -4.40
N THR A 683 37.77 -23.00 -4.00
CA THR A 683 38.35 -22.95 -2.66
C THR A 683 38.18 -21.55 -2.05
N LEU A 684 38.36 -21.43 -0.73
CA LEU A 684 38.36 -20.15 -0.04
C LEU A 684 39.62 -19.34 -0.39
N LEU A 685 39.44 -18.03 -0.56
CA LEU A 685 40.53 -17.06 -0.71
C LEU A 685 40.86 -16.37 0.61
N LEU A 686 39.89 -16.29 1.52
CA LEU A 686 40.02 -15.63 2.82
C LEU A 686 39.73 -16.60 3.97
N ASP A 687 40.25 -16.27 5.14
CA ASP A 687 39.89 -16.93 6.40
C ASP A 687 38.82 -16.10 7.13
N HIS A 688 37.66 -16.71 7.35
CA HIS A 688 36.49 -16.14 8.03
C HIS A 688 36.31 -16.72 9.44
N THR A 689 37.35 -17.31 10.02
CA THR A 689 37.33 -17.80 11.40
C THR A 689 37.06 -16.64 12.36
N LEU A 690 36.06 -16.80 13.24
CA LEU A 690 35.75 -15.80 14.26
C LEU A 690 36.86 -15.72 15.33
N PRO A 691 36.97 -14.61 16.09
CA PRO A 691 37.96 -14.47 17.16
C PRO A 691 37.92 -15.56 18.24
N ASN A 692 36.77 -16.23 18.42
CA ASN A 692 36.62 -17.36 19.33
C ASN A 692 37.00 -18.73 18.71
N GLY A 693 37.63 -18.73 17.53
CA GLY A 693 38.05 -19.94 16.81
C GLY A 693 36.94 -20.64 16.01
N ASN A 694 35.72 -20.09 15.96
CA ASN A 694 34.61 -20.71 15.22
C ASN A 694 34.83 -20.64 13.70
N LYS A 695 34.85 -21.80 13.04
CA LYS A 695 35.04 -21.96 11.59
C LYS A 695 33.74 -22.12 10.79
N GLU A 696 32.56 -22.01 11.42
CA GLU A 696 31.24 -22.13 10.76
C GLU A 696 31.11 -21.23 9.52
N PHE A 697 31.68 -20.02 9.57
CA PHE A 697 31.64 -19.06 8.45
C PHE A 697 32.58 -19.40 7.29
N ASN A 698 33.66 -20.15 7.53
CA ASN A 698 34.50 -20.68 6.44
C ASN A 698 33.71 -21.70 5.62
N GLU A 699 33.01 -22.61 6.30
CA GLU A 699 32.19 -23.61 5.63
C GLU A 699 31.01 -22.97 4.87
N LEU A 700 30.36 -21.98 5.48
CA LEU A 700 29.31 -21.18 4.82
C LEU A 700 29.83 -20.52 3.54
N ALA A 701 30.94 -19.75 3.64
CA ALA A 701 31.50 -19.03 2.50
C ALA A 701 31.93 -19.98 1.38
N LEU A 702 32.54 -21.12 1.73
CA LEU A 702 32.98 -22.13 0.77
C LEU A 702 31.79 -22.73 0.02
N ARG A 703 30.75 -23.18 0.73
CA ARG A 703 29.56 -23.76 0.11
C ARG A 703 28.81 -22.74 -0.74
N ALA A 704 28.64 -21.52 -0.25
CA ALA A 704 28.02 -20.44 -1.01
C ALA A 704 28.79 -20.09 -2.29
N LYS A 705 30.12 -20.18 -2.28
CA LYS A 705 30.98 -19.97 -3.46
C LYS A 705 30.89 -21.12 -4.47
N ARG A 706 30.79 -22.37 -3.98
CA ARG A 706 30.64 -23.57 -4.82
C ARG A 706 29.27 -23.66 -5.49
N ALA A 707 28.24 -23.02 -4.94
CA ALA A 707 26.93 -22.93 -5.58
C ALA A 707 26.95 -21.97 -6.79
N ARG A 708 26.70 -22.50 -7.99
CA ARG A 708 26.81 -21.75 -9.26
C ARG A 708 25.52 -21.06 -9.68
N ASP A 709 24.37 -21.50 -9.17
CA ASP A 709 23.06 -20.95 -9.52
C ASP A 709 22.42 -20.19 -8.35
N PHE A 710 22.13 -20.88 -7.24
CA PHE A 710 21.65 -20.24 -6.02
C PHE A 710 22.09 -20.97 -4.75
N PHE A 711 22.03 -20.29 -3.62
CA PHE A 711 22.31 -20.84 -2.30
C PHE A 711 21.35 -20.27 -1.26
N LEU A 712 20.97 -21.06 -0.26
CA LEU A 712 20.05 -20.66 0.81
C LEU A 712 20.77 -20.65 2.15
N VAL A 713 20.64 -19.55 2.87
CA VAL A 713 21.11 -19.44 4.25
C VAL A 713 19.92 -19.32 5.17
N VAL A 714 19.65 -20.37 5.93
CA VAL A 714 18.66 -20.34 7.00
C VAL A 714 19.32 -19.77 8.24
N GLY A 715 18.84 -18.61 8.68
CA GLY A 715 19.39 -17.98 9.86
C GLY A 715 18.32 -17.72 10.89
N PRO A 716 18.24 -18.54 11.94
CA PRO A 716 17.43 -18.25 13.12
C PRO A 716 17.76 -16.89 13.79
N PRO A 717 16.96 -16.43 14.76
CA PRO A 717 17.20 -15.19 15.49
C PRO A 717 18.58 -15.19 16.19
N GLY A 718 19.27 -14.04 16.11
CA GLY A 718 20.54 -13.86 16.81
C GLY A 718 21.75 -14.60 16.22
N THR A 719 21.62 -15.32 15.11
CA THR A 719 22.72 -16.11 14.52
C THR A 719 23.69 -15.31 13.65
N GLY A 720 23.49 -13.99 13.54
CA GLY A 720 24.40 -13.13 12.80
C GLY A 720 24.27 -13.22 11.28
N LYS A 721 23.07 -13.56 10.75
CA LYS A 721 22.73 -13.54 9.32
C LYS A 721 23.38 -12.40 8.55
N THR A 722 23.07 -11.16 8.91
CA THR A 722 23.56 -9.96 8.23
C THR A 722 24.98 -9.60 8.66
N SER A 723 25.25 -9.64 9.96
CA SER A 723 26.55 -9.19 10.52
C SER A 723 27.73 -10.09 10.16
N PHE A 724 27.51 -11.39 9.93
CA PHE A 724 28.57 -12.37 9.67
C PHE A 724 28.28 -13.20 8.42
N GLY A 725 27.06 -13.75 8.28
CA GLY A 725 26.70 -14.61 7.14
C GLY A 725 26.81 -13.89 5.80
N LEU A 726 26.09 -12.79 5.63
CA LEU A 726 26.14 -11.94 4.45
C LEU A 726 27.55 -11.40 4.22
N MET A 727 28.19 -10.86 5.26
CA MET A 727 29.50 -10.22 5.15
C MET A 727 30.62 -11.21 4.77
N CYS A 728 30.63 -12.44 5.28
CA CYS A 728 31.64 -13.43 4.88
C CYS A 728 31.51 -13.83 3.41
N ILE A 729 30.27 -14.06 2.94
CA ILE A 729 29.99 -14.35 1.53
C ILE A 729 30.39 -13.16 0.64
N LEU A 730 30.07 -11.93 1.06
CA LEU A 730 30.47 -10.71 0.35
C LEU A 730 31.98 -10.58 0.26
N ARG A 731 32.70 -10.68 1.38
CA ARG A 731 34.17 -10.54 1.41
C ARG A 731 34.84 -11.59 0.52
N GLU A 732 34.39 -12.83 0.60
CA GLU A 732 34.90 -13.93 -0.22
C GLU A 732 34.68 -13.68 -1.73
N GLU A 733 33.51 -13.17 -2.11
CA GLU A 733 33.22 -12.82 -3.50
C GLU A 733 34.06 -11.62 -3.98
N LEU A 734 34.26 -10.62 -3.12
CA LEU A 734 35.05 -9.43 -3.43
C LEU A 734 36.56 -9.70 -3.50
N ALA A 735 37.04 -10.81 -2.93
CA ALA A 735 38.43 -11.27 -3.07
C ALA A 735 38.77 -11.67 -4.52
N THR A 736 37.76 -12.00 -5.33
CA THR A 736 37.95 -12.26 -6.76
C THR A 736 37.91 -10.94 -7.53
N PRO A 737 38.96 -10.58 -8.31
CA PRO A 737 38.97 -9.36 -9.09
C PRO A 737 37.83 -9.29 -10.13
N GLY A 738 37.29 -8.10 -10.36
CA GLY A 738 36.24 -7.88 -11.38
C GLY A 738 34.83 -8.32 -10.98
N THR A 739 34.63 -8.92 -9.80
CA THR A 739 33.29 -9.25 -9.29
C THR A 739 32.52 -8.00 -8.89
N ASN A 740 31.22 -8.05 -9.13
CA ASN A 740 30.26 -7.03 -8.74
C ASN A 740 29.15 -7.70 -7.94
N VAL A 741 28.82 -7.13 -6.79
CA VAL A 741 27.88 -7.71 -5.82
C VAL A 741 26.71 -6.75 -5.59
N LEU A 742 25.52 -7.33 -5.55
CA LEU A 742 24.28 -6.63 -5.26
C LEU A 742 23.72 -7.11 -3.92
N LEU A 743 23.48 -6.19 -3.00
CA LEU A 743 22.98 -6.48 -1.65
C LEU A 743 21.56 -5.94 -1.52
N LEU A 744 20.59 -6.83 -1.40
CA LEU A 744 19.17 -6.49 -1.34
C LEU A 744 18.56 -6.88 -0.01
N SER A 745 17.54 -6.14 0.41
CA SER A 745 16.65 -6.57 1.48
C SER A 745 15.22 -6.08 1.25
N PHE A 746 14.27 -6.57 2.05
CA PHE A 746 12.86 -6.20 1.96
C PHE A 746 12.60 -4.76 2.45
N THR A 747 13.23 -4.33 3.54
CA THR A 747 12.94 -3.04 4.19
C THR A 747 14.12 -2.07 4.14
N ASN A 748 13.82 -0.76 4.15
CA ASN A 748 14.83 0.29 4.25
C ASN A 748 15.70 0.15 5.51
N ARG A 749 15.11 -0.29 6.63
CA ARG A 749 15.83 -0.52 7.89
C ARG A 749 16.87 -1.64 7.77
N ALA A 750 16.52 -2.74 7.10
CA ALA A 750 17.47 -3.83 6.87
C ALA A 750 18.60 -3.39 5.90
N VAL A 751 18.28 -2.55 4.91
CA VAL A 751 19.32 -1.94 4.05
C VAL A 751 20.22 -0.98 4.84
N ASP A 752 19.67 -0.17 5.75
CA ASP A 752 20.46 0.66 6.67
C ASP A 752 21.39 -0.20 7.55
N GLU A 753 20.93 -1.38 7.99
CA GLU A 753 21.78 -2.33 8.73
C GLU A 753 22.92 -2.86 7.85
N ILE A 754 22.65 -3.25 6.60
CA ILE A 754 23.68 -3.65 5.64
C ILE A 754 24.69 -2.50 5.44
N CYS A 755 24.22 -1.27 5.21
CA CYS A 755 25.07 -0.08 5.11
C CYS A 755 25.98 0.08 6.34
N SER A 756 25.43 -0.08 7.55
CA SER A 756 26.21 -0.03 8.78
C SER A 756 27.38 -1.02 8.79
N LYS A 757 27.16 -2.25 8.33
CA LYS A 757 28.21 -3.28 8.26
C LYS A 757 29.25 -2.97 7.18
N LEU A 758 28.81 -2.45 6.03
CA LEU A 758 29.71 -2.04 4.94
C LEU A 758 30.66 -0.91 5.39
N GLU A 759 30.13 0.12 6.06
CA GLU A 759 30.96 1.22 6.59
C GLU A 759 31.94 0.72 7.66
N LYS A 760 31.49 -0.16 8.57
CA LYS A 760 32.36 -0.74 9.60
C LYS A 760 33.52 -1.55 9.00
N ASP A 761 33.28 -2.25 7.90
CA ASP A 761 34.27 -3.05 7.19
C ASP A 761 35.09 -2.26 6.16
N GLY A 762 34.80 -0.96 5.97
CA GLY A 762 35.48 -0.12 4.98
C GLY A 762 35.19 -0.50 3.53
N VAL A 763 34.07 -1.17 3.25
CA VAL A 763 33.66 -1.54 1.89
C VAL A 763 33.02 -0.34 1.20
N SER A 764 33.54 0.06 0.04
CA SER A 764 32.92 1.13 -0.78
C SER A 764 31.69 0.61 -1.52
N TYR A 765 30.59 1.37 -1.49
CA TYR A 765 29.32 1.01 -2.12
C TYR A 765 28.50 2.22 -2.56
N LEU A 766 27.51 1.96 -3.43
CA LEU A 766 26.43 2.89 -3.76
C LEU A 766 25.07 2.33 -3.33
N ARG A 767 24.19 3.21 -2.87
CA ARG A 767 22.82 2.88 -2.50
C ARG A 767 21.82 3.37 -3.54
N VAL A 768 20.90 2.51 -3.94
CA VAL A 768 19.74 2.88 -4.77
C VAL A 768 18.51 2.98 -3.86
N GLY A 769 17.78 4.10 -3.96
CA GLY A 769 16.62 4.36 -3.11
C GLY A 769 16.27 5.85 -3.01
N SER A 770 15.34 6.17 -2.12
CA SER A 770 14.90 7.55 -1.85
C SER A 770 15.62 8.14 -0.64
N LEU A 771 15.61 9.48 -0.52
CA LEU A 771 16.19 10.20 0.62
C LEU A 771 15.44 9.91 1.93
N LEU A 772 14.10 9.91 1.87
CA LEU A 772 13.23 9.69 3.04
C LEU A 772 13.33 8.26 3.58
N GLY A 773 13.57 7.28 2.70
CA GLY A 773 13.79 5.89 3.08
C GLY A 773 15.22 5.55 3.47
N CYS A 774 16.12 6.53 3.60
CA CYS A 774 17.53 6.31 3.88
C CYS A 774 17.90 6.98 5.21
N GLY A 775 18.48 6.19 6.13
CA GLY A 775 19.03 6.72 7.37
C GLY A 775 20.05 7.83 7.09
N GLU A 776 20.04 8.87 7.93
CA GLU A 776 20.80 10.11 7.66
C GLU A 776 22.29 9.86 7.42
N SER A 777 22.87 8.94 8.22
CA SER A 777 24.27 8.51 8.13
C SER A 777 24.66 7.93 6.78
N TYR A 778 23.71 7.43 5.99
CA TYR A 778 23.98 6.76 4.71
C TYR A 778 23.51 7.57 3.50
N ARG A 779 22.94 8.77 3.69
CA ARG A 779 22.42 9.60 2.59
C ARG A 779 23.49 9.93 1.54
N GLN A 780 24.73 10.17 1.96
CA GLN A 780 25.84 10.47 1.03
C GLN A 780 26.17 9.30 0.08
N ARG A 781 25.80 8.07 0.45
CA ARG A 781 25.98 6.86 -0.38
C ARG A 781 24.86 6.68 -1.41
N LEU A 782 23.77 7.45 -1.33
CA LEU A 782 22.71 7.40 -2.35
C LEU A 782 23.27 7.79 -3.71
N LEU A 783 22.92 7.04 -4.75
CA LEU A 783 23.42 7.28 -6.11
C LEU A 783 23.19 8.73 -6.56
N ARG A 784 22.04 9.31 -6.24
CA ARG A 784 21.72 10.71 -6.57
C ARG A 784 22.65 11.72 -5.90
N GLU A 785 23.11 11.41 -4.68
CA GLU A 785 23.99 12.28 -3.88
C GLU A 785 25.44 12.11 -4.36
N ALA A 786 25.87 10.87 -4.60
CA ALA A 786 27.17 10.58 -5.19
C ALA A 786 27.32 11.21 -6.60
N ALA A 787 26.26 11.20 -7.40
CA ALA A 787 26.24 11.80 -8.74
C ALA A 787 26.38 13.34 -8.73
N LYS A 788 26.25 14.03 -7.58
CA LYS A 788 26.49 15.47 -7.50
C LYS A 788 27.93 15.86 -7.84
N GLY A 789 28.88 14.97 -7.58
CA GLY A 789 30.29 15.17 -7.93
C GLY A 789 30.61 14.98 -9.42
N CYS A 790 29.68 14.41 -10.19
CA CYS A 790 29.87 14.11 -11.61
C CYS A 790 29.65 15.37 -12.47
N ARG A 791 30.56 15.62 -13.41
CA ARG A 791 30.53 16.82 -14.28
C ARG A 791 29.75 16.61 -15.58
N ASN A 792 29.61 15.36 -16.02
CA ASN A 792 28.98 14.98 -17.28
C ASN A 792 28.43 13.54 -17.22
N VAL A 793 27.73 13.12 -18.28
CA VAL A 793 27.12 11.77 -18.38
C VAL A 793 28.16 10.66 -18.27
N ASP A 794 29.35 10.86 -18.83
CA ASP A 794 30.44 9.87 -18.80
C ASP A 794 30.90 9.64 -17.36
N SER A 795 31.11 10.71 -16.57
CA SER A 795 31.51 10.58 -15.16
C SER A 795 30.44 9.91 -14.28
N VAL A 796 29.15 10.04 -14.61
CA VAL A 796 28.08 9.27 -13.94
C VAL A 796 28.17 7.80 -14.33
N THR A 797 28.42 7.53 -15.61
CA THR A 797 28.57 6.17 -16.14
C THR A 797 29.79 5.48 -15.53
N ASP A 798 30.91 6.20 -15.39
CA ASP A 798 32.14 5.72 -14.76
C ASP A 798 31.92 5.42 -13.29
N LEU A 799 31.26 6.31 -12.54
CA LEU A 799 30.89 6.09 -11.14
C LEU A 799 30.11 4.77 -10.97
N ILE A 800 29.10 4.53 -11.81
CA ILE A 800 28.30 3.30 -11.77
C ILE A 800 29.15 2.08 -12.17
N THR A 801 29.95 2.20 -13.21
CA THR A 801 30.71 1.08 -13.78
C THR A 801 31.84 0.64 -12.84
N GLN A 802 32.54 1.59 -12.21
CA GLN A 802 33.66 1.34 -11.30
C GLN A 802 33.21 0.85 -9.91
N THR A 803 31.98 1.18 -9.49
CA THR A 803 31.44 0.71 -8.22
C THR A 803 31.21 -0.81 -8.27
N ARG A 804 31.76 -1.54 -7.29
CA ARG A 804 31.63 -3.01 -7.21
C ARG A 804 30.42 -3.46 -6.39
N VAL A 805 30.04 -2.70 -5.35
CA VAL A 805 28.96 -3.06 -4.42
C VAL A 805 27.81 -2.08 -4.54
N PHE A 806 26.61 -2.60 -4.79
CA PHE A 806 25.37 -1.84 -4.76
C PHE A 806 24.47 -2.38 -3.67
N THR A 807 23.76 -1.50 -2.96
CA THR A 807 22.75 -1.91 -1.99
C THR A 807 21.42 -1.19 -2.21
N SER A 808 20.30 -1.86 -1.99
CA SER A 808 18.96 -1.34 -2.24
C SER A 808 17.90 -2.18 -1.55
N THR A 809 16.69 -1.63 -1.39
CA THR A 809 15.53 -2.52 -1.21
C THR A 809 15.22 -3.22 -2.53
N THR A 810 14.60 -4.40 -2.49
CA THR A 810 14.15 -5.10 -3.71
C THR A 810 13.17 -4.24 -4.53
N ALA A 811 12.23 -3.57 -3.85
CA ALA A 811 11.26 -2.68 -4.49
C ALA A 811 11.90 -1.46 -5.16
N SER A 812 12.89 -0.80 -4.52
CA SER A 812 13.60 0.33 -5.14
C SER A 812 14.41 -0.09 -6.35
N LEU A 813 15.03 -1.28 -6.33
CA LEU A 813 15.79 -1.76 -7.49
C LEU A 813 14.89 -2.21 -8.64
N LEU A 814 13.76 -2.87 -8.36
CA LEU A 814 12.76 -3.19 -9.38
C LEU A 814 12.26 -1.95 -10.13
N ASN A 815 12.18 -0.81 -9.44
CA ASN A 815 11.86 0.50 -10.02
C ASN A 815 13.03 1.18 -10.77
N ALA A 816 14.22 0.59 -10.73
CA ALA A 816 15.44 1.08 -11.36
C ALA A 816 16.12 -0.02 -12.21
N PRO A 817 15.38 -0.65 -13.17
CA PRO A 817 15.89 -1.76 -13.97
C PRO A 817 17.08 -1.37 -14.84
N GLU A 818 17.30 -0.07 -15.10
CA GLU A 818 18.41 0.46 -15.87
C GLU A 818 19.77 0.05 -15.28
N LEU A 819 19.86 -0.12 -13.95
CA LEU A 819 21.11 -0.60 -13.32
C LEU A 819 21.49 -2.00 -13.84
N LEU A 820 20.52 -2.91 -13.96
CA LEU A 820 20.72 -4.28 -14.45
C LEU A 820 20.98 -4.33 -15.95
N GLN A 821 20.64 -3.28 -16.69
CA GLN A 821 20.98 -3.14 -18.12
C GLN A 821 22.38 -2.54 -18.31
N LEU A 822 22.80 -1.66 -17.41
CA LEU A 822 24.13 -1.03 -17.43
C LEU A 822 25.23 -1.98 -16.94
N LYS A 823 24.94 -2.80 -15.93
CA LYS A 823 25.94 -3.57 -15.20
C LYS A 823 25.48 -5.01 -14.93
N SER A 824 26.43 -5.93 -14.99
CA SER A 824 26.24 -7.34 -14.63
C SER A 824 26.84 -7.61 -13.24
N PHE A 825 26.16 -8.44 -12.47
CA PHE A 825 26.49 -8.83 -11.11
C PHE A 825 26.82 -10.32 -11.06
N SER A 826 27.99 -10.64 -10.51
CA SER A 826 28.36 -12.04 -10.28
C SER A 826 27.49 -12.64 -9.18
N LEU A 827 27.16 -11.85 -8.16
CA LEU A 827 26.34 -12.28 -7.03
C LEU A 827 25.29 -11.24 -6.65
N ALA A 828 24.06 -11.69 -6.39
CA ALA A 828 23.10 -10.97 -5.56
C ALA A 828 22.90 -11.67 -4.22
N ILE A 829 23.02 -10.97 -3.10
CA ILE A 829 22.65 -11.47 -1.77
C ILE A 829 21.36 -10.77 -1.35
N ILE A 830 20.32 -11.54 -1.08
CA ILE A 830 18.99 -11.04 -0.70
C ILE A 830 18.73 -11.45 0.74
N ASP A 831 18.80 -10.48 1.65
CA ASP A 831 18.51 -10.65 3.07
C ASP A 831 17.01 -10.47 3.36
N GLU A 832 16.53 -11.11 4.42
CA GLU A 832 15.11 -11.20 4.76
C GLU A 832 14.24 -11.76 3.61
N ALA A 833 14.80 -12.68 2.82
CA ALA A 833 14.15 -13.24 1.63
C ALA A 833 12.84 -13.99 1.94
N SER A 834 12.64 -14.46 3.17
CA SER A 834 11.38 -15.11 3.59
C SER A 834 10.19 -14.14 3.65
N GLN A 835 10.43 -12.83 3.70
CA GLN A 835 9.40 -11.79 3.72
C GLN A 835 9.03 -11.26 2.32
N ILE A 836 9.69 -11.75 1.26
CA ILE A 836 9.55 -11.22 -0.10
C ILE A 836 8.72 -12.19 -0.93
N LEU A 837 7.59 -11.71 -1.48
CA LEU A 837 6.80 -12.50 -2.43
C LEU A 837 7.65 -12.86 -3.65
N GLU A 838 7.50 -14.09 -4.15
CA GLU A 838 8.27 -14.59 -5.29
C GLU A 838 8.23 -13.65 -6.52
N PRO A 839 7.08 -13.08 -6.94
CA PRO A 839 7.02 -12.12 -8.05
C PRO A 839 7.91 -10.88 -7.89
N ASN A 840 8.20 -10.44 -6.65
CA ASN A 840 9.09 -9.30 -6.39
C ASN A 840 10.58 -9.62 -6.63
N LEU A 841 10.95 -10.90 -6.77
CA LEU A 841 12.32 -11.29 -7.12
C LEU A 841 12.45 -11.63 -8.60
N LEU A 842 11.39 -12.11 -9.25
CA LEU A 842 11.45 -12.56 -10.65
C LEU A 842 11.95 -11.48 -11.60
N GLY A 843 11.50 -10.22 -11.48
CA GLY A 843 11.96 -9.15 -12.37
C GLY A 843 13.46 -8.90 -12.28
N LEU A 844 14.05 -9.08 -11.10
CA LEU A 844 15.48 -8.93 -10.86
C LEU A 844 16.25 -10.16 -11.37
N LEU A 845 15.77 -11.37 -11.04
CA LEU A 845 16.45 -12.63 -11.36
C LEU A 845 16.33 -13.02 -12.85
N CYS A 846 15.28 -12.56 -13.53
CA CYS A 846 15.06 -12.74 -14.96
C CYS A 846 15.71 -11.65 -15.81
N ALA A 847 16.19 -10.55 -15.22
CA ALA A 847 16.81 -9.44 -15.95
C ALA A 847 18.03 -9.91 -16.75
N GLN A 848 18.22 -9.32 -17.93
CA GLN A 848 19.25 -9.71 -18.86
C GLN A 848 20.00 -8.53 -19.46
N ARG A 849 21.24 -8.79 -19.82
CA ARG A 849 22.11 -7.91 -20.58
C ARG A 849 22.75 -8.71 -21.71
N ASN A 850 22.51 -8.32 -22.95
CA ASN A 850 23.03 -8.97 -24.15
C ASN A 850 22.77 -10.50 -24.19
N GLY A 851 21.56 -10.92 -23.83
CA GLY A 851 21.16 -12.35 -23.79
C GLY A 851 21.73 -13.15 -22.62
N THR A 852 22.49 -12.54 -21.72
CA THR A 852 23.02 -13.18 -20.51
C THR A 852 22.31 -12.65 -19.26
N PRO A 853 22.11 -13.47 -18.21
CA PRO A 853 21.52 -12.99 -16.96
C PRO A 853 22.34 -11.84 -16.35
N SER A 854 21.67 -10.74 -16.00
CA SER A 854 22.31 -9.60 -15.33
C SER A 854 22.79 -9.96 -13.93
N ILE A 855 22.14 -10.93 -13.29
CA ILE A 855 22.56 -11.54 -12.03
C ILE A 855 22.92 -12.99 -12.35
N GLN A 856 24.18 -13.38 -12.14
CA GLN A 856 24.67 -14.73 -12.49
C GLN A 856 24.24 -15.77 -11.47
N ARG A 857 24.53 -15.54 -10.19
CA ARG A 857 24.08 -16.36 -9.06
C ARG A 857 23.47 -15.52 -7.95
N PHE A 858 22.65 -16.13 -7.10
CA PHE A 858 22.01 -15.43 -5.98
C PHE A 858 22.01 -16.24 -4.68
N VAL A 859 22.13 -15.54 -3.55
CA VAL A 859 22.05 -16.11 -2.21
C VAL A 859 20.81 -15.55 -1.53
N LEU A 860 19.90 -16.40 -1.10
CA LEU A 860 18.73 -15.99 -0.32
C LEU A 860 19.00 -16.27 1.16
N ILE A 861 18.92 -15.24 1.99
CA ILE A 861 19.10 -15.34 3.44
C ILE A 861 17.76 -15.06 4.09
N GLY A 862 17.31 -15.94 4.99
CA GLY A 862 16.00 -15.78 5.62
C GLY A 862 15.75 -16.75 6.76
N ASP A 863 14.56 -16.63 7.34
CA ASP A 863 14.04 -17.55 8.36
C ASP A 863 12.57 -17.83 8.05
N HIS A 864 12.29 -19.06 7.61
CA HIS A 864 10.94 -19.52 7.26
C HIS A 864 10.06 -19.75 8.50
N ARG A 865 10.64 -19.66 9.72
CA ARG A 865 9.92 -19.76 11.00
C ARG A 865 9.59 -18.38 11.60
N GLN A 866 10.00 -17.28 10.96
CA GLN A 866 9.60 -15.90 11.27
C GLN A 866 8.55 -15.39 10.27
N LEU A 867 8.21 -14.10 10.30
CA LEU A 867 7.08 -13.54 9.56
C LEU A 867 7.15 -13.81 8.03
N PRO A 868 6.03 -14.20 7.41
CA PRO A 868 5.93 -14.33 5.95
C PRO A 868 5.84 -12.96 5.28
N ALA A 869 5.80 -12.97 3.95
CA ALA A 869 5.28 -11.85 3.20
C ALA A 869 3.83 -11.50 3.61
N VAL A 870 3.51 -10.22 3.66
CA VAL A 870 2.19 -9.71 4.04
C VAL A 870 1.30 -9.60 2.81
N VAL A 871 0.13 -10.24 2.85
CA VAL A 871 -0.89 -10.20 1.79
C VAL A 871 -2.28 -9.96 2.38
N MET A 872 -3.23 -9.50 1.57
CA MET A 872 -4.63 -9.35 1.97
C MET A 872 -5.44 -10.63 1.75
N GLN A 873 -5.10 -11.43 0.74
CA GLN A 873 -5.82 -12.65 0.41
C GLN A 873 -5.76 -13.74 1.50
N PRO A 874 -6.89 -14.39 1.80
CA PRO A 874 -6.92 -15.57 2.65
C PRO A 874 -6.24 -16.78 1.98
N LYS A 875 -5.96 -17.82 2.78
CA LYS A 875 -5.34 -19.06 2.30
C LYS A 875 -6.18 -19.77 1.24
N SER A 876 -7.51 -19.73 1.35
CA SER A 876 -8.43 -20.39 0.40
C SER A 876 -8.16 -19.95 -1.04
N ASP A 877 -7.92 -18.66 -1.24
CA ASP A 877 -7.86 -18.06 -2.57
C ASP A 877 -6.46 -18.11 -3.16
N SER A 878 -5.46 -18.17 -2.29
CA SER A 878 -4.04 -18.16 -2.65
C SER A 878 -3.42 -19.57 -2.78
N SER A 879 -4.06 -20.60 -2.21
CA SER A 879 -3.62 -21.99 -2.30
C SER A 879 -3.59 -22.52 -3.73
N VAL A 880 -2.45 -23.08 -4.14
CA VAL A 880 -2.22 -23.66 -5.47
C VAL A 880 -2.82 -25.06 -5.54
N THR A 881 -3.56 -25.36 -6.59
CA THR A 881 -4.25 -26.65 -6.80
C THR A 881 -3.71 -27.40 -8.02
N GLU A 882 -3.04 -26.69 -8.92
CA GLU A 882 -2.48 -27.19 -10.16
C GLU A 882 -1.36 -28.20 -9.89
N PRO A 883 -1.47 -29.46 -10.34
CA PRO A 883 -0.50 -30.51 -10.03
C PRO A 883 0.93 -30.20 -10.52
N SER A 884 1.06 -29.57 -11.69
CA SER A 884 2.35 -29.16 -12.26
C SER A 884 3.07 -28.13 -11.38
N LEU A 885 2.32 -27.23 -10.74
CA LEU A 885 2.89 -26.22 -9.84
C LEU A 885 3.25 -26.80 -8.47
N ARG A 886 2.43 -27.70 -7.94
CA ARG A 886 2.76 -28.44 -6.72
C ARG A 886 4.00 -29.32 -6.88
N ALA A 887 4.20 -29.90 -8.07
CA ALA A 887 5.38 -30.71 -8.39
C ALA A 887 6.69 -29.90 -8.29
N ILE A 888 6.65 -28.59 -8.55
CA ILE A 888 7.79 -27.67 -8.39
C ILE A 888 7.81 -26.99 -7.00
N GLY A 889 7.09 -27.57 -6.05
CA GLY A 889 7.04 -27.13 -4.66
C GLY A 889 6.18 -25.89 -4.40
N LEU A 890 5.47 -25.33 -5.38
CA LEU A 890 4.60 -24.17 -5.18
C LEU A 890 3.24 -24.62 -4.63
N ASN A 891 3.01 -24.40 -3.33
CA ASN A 891 1.77 -24.83 -2.66
C ASN A 891 0.79 -23.67 -2.41
N ASP A 892 1.30 -22.45 -2.27
CA ASP A 892 0.51 -21.26 -1.97
C ASP A 892 1.24 -20.02 -2.51
N CYS A 893 0.52 -19.13 -3.20
CA CYS A 893 1.13 -17.93 -3.81
C CYS A 893 1.66 -16.92 -2.79
N ARG A 894 1.33 -17.05 -1.51
CA ARG A 894 1.81 -16.20 -0.41
C ARG A 894 3.22 -16.58 0.06
N GLU A 895 3.68 -17.77 -0.32
CA GLU A 895 5.01 -18.26 0.04
C GLU A 895 6.09 -17.48 -0.71
N SER A 896 7.20 -17.22 -0.04
CA SER A 896 8.36 -16.62 -0.68
C SER A 896 9.11 -17.64 -1.55
N LEU A 897 9.90 -17.14 -2.51
CA LEU A 897 10.83 -17.99 -3.27
C LEU A 897 11.79 -18.74 -2.33
N PHE A 898 12.19 -18.12 -1.22
CA PHE A 898 13.03 -18.75 -0.20
C PHE A 898 12.34 -19.98 0.41
N GLU A 899 11.08 -19.87 0.83
CA GLU A 899 10.34 -20.97 1.42
C GLU A 899 10.13 -22.13 0.43
N ARG A 900 9.79 -21.81 -0.82
CA ARG A 900 9.63 -22.82 -1.88
C ARG A 900 10.93 -23.57 -2.17
N LEU A 901 12.02 -22.85 -2.39
CA LEU A 901 13.33 -23.47 -2.65
C LEU A 901 13.86 -24.22 -1.43
N TYR A 902 13.64 -23.71 -0.21
CA TYR A 902 14.02 -24.39 1.02
C TYR A 902 13.29 -25.74 1.13
N ARG A 903 11.98 -25.77 0.89
CA ARG A 903 11.20 -27.02 0.92
C ARG A 903 11.75 -28.08 -0.04
N LEU A 904 12.15 -27.68 -1.24
CA LEU A 904 12.71 -28.58 -2.25
C LEU A 904 14.14 -29.05 -1.93
N HIS A 905 14.95 -28.20 -1.32
CA HIS A 905 16.40 -28.42 -1.21
C HIS A 905 16.94 -28.54 0.23
N ARG A 906 16.09 -28.51 1.27
CA ARG A 906 16.52 -28.55 2.69
C ARG A 906 17.43 -29.72 3.05
N CYS A 907 17.34 -30.83 2.33
CA CYS A 907 18.20 -32.01 2.55
C CYS A 907 19.52 -31.98 1.74
N ASP A 908 19.74 -30.98 0.89
CA ASP A 908 20.96 -30.83 0.08
C ASP A 908 21.94 -29.84 0.72
N PRO A 909 22.99 -30.32 1.41
CA PRO A 909 23.97 -29.46 2.09
C PRO A 909 24.84 -28.64 1.12
N ARG A 910 24.79 -28.93 -0.19
CA ARG A 910 25.48 -28.16 -1.22
C ARG A 910 24.73 -26.87 -1.59
N ILE A 911 23.45 -26.79 -1.23
CA ILE A 911 22.54 -25.68 -1.58
C ILE A 911 22.03 -24.94 -0.35
N VAL A 912 21.86 -25.64 0.78
CA VAL A 912 21.30 -25.07 2.01
C VAL A 912 22.33 -25.10 3.14
N TYR A 913 22.44 -24.00 3.86
CA TYR A 913 23.20 -23.89 5.10
C TYR A 913 22.37 -23.28 6.21
N GLN A 914 22.31 -23.94 7.36
CA GLN A 914 21.62 -23.42 8.53
C GLN A 914 22.62 -22.96 9.58
N LEU A 915 22.51 -21.69 9.98
CA LEU A 915 23.25 -21.16 11.11
C LEU A 915 22.66 -21.69 12.41
N THR A 916 23.50 -22.16 13.32
CA THR A 916 23.04 -22.79 14.58
C THR A 916 23.45 -22.05 15.83
N ARG A 917 24.40 -21.11 15.74
CA ARG A 917 24.96 -20.42 16.91
C ARG A 917 24.41 -19.00 17.04
N GLN A 918 23.80 -18.66 18.17
CA GLN A 918 23.15 -17.36 18.42
C GLN A 918 23.87 -16.55 19.52
N GLY A 919 24.12 -15.26 19.25
CA GLY A 919 24.78 -14.33 20.17
C GLY A 919 23.84 -13.29 20.80
N ARG A 920 22.52 -13.42 20.61
CA ARG A 920 21.53 -12.41 21.03
C ARG A 920 20.91 -12.72 22.39
N MET A 921 20.21 -13.84 22.49
CA MET A 921 19.33 -14.15 23.63
C MET A 921 20.13 -14.86 24.71
N HIS A 922 19.95 -14.49 25.97
CA HIS A 922 20.38 -15.32 27.09
C HIS A 922 19.75 -16.73 26.97
N PRO A 923 20.45 -17.82 27.32
CA PRO A 923 19.92 -19.19 27.23
C PRO A 923 18.50 -19.37 27.78
N ASN A 924 18.21 -18.88 29.00
CA ASN A 924 16.86 -18.94 29.59
C ASN A 924 15.78 -18.21 28.77
N VAL A 925 16.12 -17.10 28.10
CA VAL A 925 15.20 -16.36 27.23
C VAL A 925 14.97 -17.14 25.93
N ALA A 926 16.01 -17.76 25.40
CA ALA A 926 15.94 -18.53 24.16
C ALA A 926 15.22 -19.87 24.31
N ASP A 927 15.19 -20.44 25.51
CA ASP A 927 14.83 -21.84 25.76
C ASP A 927 13.49 -22.26 25.15
N PHE A 928 12.40 -21.55 25.47
CA PHE A 928 11.07 -21.87 24.97
C PHE A 928 11.01 -21.85 23.43
N ALA A 929 11.49 -20.76 22.81
CA ALA A 929 11.51 -20.62 21.36
C ALA A 929 12.42 -21.65 20.70
N ASN A 930 13.56 -21.98 21.31
CA ASN A 930 14.52 -22.96 20.79
C ASN A 930 13.93 -24.38 20.77
N ARG A 931 13.32 -24.81 21.89
CA ARG A 931 12.67 -26.13 21.98
C ARG A 931 11.50 -26.25 21.02
N LEU A 932 10.59 -25.28 21.04
CA LEU A 932 9.32 -25.38 20.32
C LEU A 932 9.43 -25.03 18.83
N PHE A 933 10.21 -23.99 18.50
CA PHE A 933 10.29 -23.45 17.14
C PHE A 933 11.60 -23.72 16.44
N TYR A 934 12.63 -24.30 17.06
CA TYR A 934 13.90 -24.61 16.38
C TYR A 934 14.45 -26.00 16.71
N GLY A 935 13.67 -26.86 17.39
CA GLY A 935 14.04 -28.25 17.68
C GLY A 935 15.37 -28.38 18.43
N GLU A 936 15.65 -27.46 19.37
CA GLU A 936 16.87 -27.43 20.20
C GLU A 936 18.19 -27.21 19.42
N GLN A 937 18.11 -26.76 18.16
CA GLN A 937 19.29 -26.58 17.32
C GLN A 937 20.07 -25.29 17.63
N LEU A 938 19.48 -24.32 18.35
CA LEU A 938 20.16 -23.06 18.67
C LEU A 938 21.12 -23.21 19.85
N LYS A 939 22.38 -22.82 19.64
CA LYS A 939 23.46 -22.88 20.62
C LYS A 939 23.96 -21.46 20.94
N PRO A 940 24.18 -21.10 22.22
CA PRO A 940 24.69 -19.76 22.56
C PRO A 940 26.14 -19.55 22.10
N ILE A 941 26.49 -18.31 21.73
CA ILE A 941 27.86 -17.84 21.53
C ILE A 941 28.24 -17.00 22.74
N PRO A 942 28.91 -17.54 23.77
CA PRO A 942 28.96 -17.00 25.14
C PRO A 942 29.31 -15.51 25.21
N GLN A 943 28.32 -14.64 25.00
CA GLN A 943 28.45 -13.19 25.13
C GLN A 943 28.41 -12.83 26.61
N PRO A 944 28.94 -11.65 27.00
CA PRO A 944 28.91 -11.21 28.40
C PRO A 944 27.50 -11.27 29.01
N HIS A 945 26.47 -10.81 28.29
CA HIS A 945 25.08 -10.82 28.78
C HIS A 945 24.42 -12.20 28.78
N GLN A 946 24.95 -13.17 28.02
CA GLN A 946 24.44 -14.56 27.98
C GLN A 946 25.02 -15.43 29.10
N THR A 947 26.09 -14.99 29.75
CA THR A 947 26.82 -15.74 30.78
C THR A 947 26.75 -15.08 32.16
N ALA A 948 26.60 -13.75 32.21
CA ALA A 948 26.42 -13.03 33.46
C ALA A 948 25.13 -13.48 34.18
N PRO A 949 25.12 -13.56 35.52
CA PRO A 949 23.87 -13.70 36.28
C PRO A 949 23.04 -12.43 36.12
N LEU A 950 21.72 -12.56 36.21
CA LEU A 950 20.82 -11.40 36.12
C LEU A 950 20.92 -10.48 37.35
N GLN A 951 21.38 -10.97 38.51
CA GLN A 951 21.25 -10.33 39.83
C GLN A 951 21.58 -8.83 39.84
N LEU A 952 20.54 -8.01 39.65
CA LEU A 952 20.56 -6.57 39.82
C LEU A 952 20.25 -6.26 41.30
N LEU A 953 20.75 -5.13 41.79
CA LEU A 953 20.45 -4.68 43.16
C LEU A 953 19.05 -4.06 43.17
N SER A 954 18.15 -4.63 43.97
CA SER A 954 16.79 -4.09 44.12
C SER A 954 16.84 -2.75 44.85
N PRO A 955 16.26 -1.67 44.30
CA PRO A 955 16.22 -0.36 44.95
C PRO A 955 15.31 -0.30 46.17
N SER A 956 14.40 -1.27 46.32
CA SER A 956 13.40 -1.30 47.39
C SER A 956 13.01 -2.73 47.76
N SER A 957 12.24 -2.88 48.85
CA SER A 957 11.55 -4.13 49.21
C SER A 957 10.29 -4.39 48.38
N SER A 958 10.04 -3.60 47.34
CA SER A 958 8.90 -3.79 46.43
C SER A 958 9.00 -5.17 45.77
N PRO A 959 7.94 -6.00 45.85
CA PRO A 959 7.93 -7.32 45.22
C PRO A 959 8.18 -7.26 43.71
N LEU A 960 7.73 -6.19 43.02
CA LEU A 960 7.97 -6.00 41.58
C LEU A 960 9.46 -5.84 41.27
N HIS A 961 10.15 -5.01 42.05
CA HIS A 961 11.58 -4.78 41.89
C HIS A 961 12.38 -6.07 42.12
N SER A 962 12.04 -6.82 43.15
CA SER A 962 12.68 -8.11 43.45
C SER A 962 12.51 -9.11 42.30
N LEU A 963 11.30 -9.22 41.72
CA LEU A 963 11.04 -10.11 40.59
C LEU A 963 11.86 -9.73 39.36
N LEU A 964 11.87 -8.44 38.99
CA LEU A 964 12.62 -7.93 37.84
C LEU A 964 14.14 -8.09 38.02
N CYS A 965 14.67 -8.09 39.24
CA CYS A 965 16.09 -8.29 39.49
C CYS A 965 16.53 -9.77 39.46
N THR A 966 15.59 -10.71 39.56
CA THR A 966 15.89 -12.14 39.79
C THR A 966 15.47 -13.05 38.63
N HIS A 967 14.45 -12.68 37.85
CA HIS A 967 13.89 -13.53 36.79
C HIS A 967 14.18 -12.98 35.38
N ARG A 968 14.60 -13.87 34.48
CA ARG A 968 14.83 -13.52 33.06
C ARG A 968 13.56 -13.61 32.24
N THR A 969 12.61 -14.43 32.67
CA THR A 969 11.34 -14.67 32.01
C THR A 969 10.25 -14.46 33.04
N LEU A 970 9.23 -13.67 32.71
CA LEU A 970 8.08 -13.38 33.58
C LEU A 970 6.79 -13.29 32.76
N PHE A 971 5.70 -13.78 33.33
CA PHE A 971 4.33 -13.57 32.83
C PHE A 971 3.50 -12.92 33.94
N PHE A 972 3.11 -11.67 33.74
CA PHE A 972 2.17 -10.96 34.62
C PHE A 972 0.74 -11.22 34.14
N ASN A 973 -0.02 -11.97 34.94
CA ASN A 973 -1.44 -12.21 34.70
C ASN A 973 -2.23 -10.96 35.07
N VAL A 974 -2.84 -10.33 34.07
CA VAL A 974 -3.71 -9.15 34.21
C VAL A 974 -5.13 -9.57 33.81
N PRO A 975 -6.04 -9.84 34.76
CA PRO A 975 -7.40 -10.25 34.45
C PRO A 975 -8.20 -9.11 33.80
N SER A 976 -9.22 -9.47 33.01
CA SER A 976 -10.11 -8.49 32.39
C SER A 976 -10.94 -7.76 33.46
N ILE A 977 -10.90 -6.42 33.45
CA ILE A 977 -11.77 -5.61 34.31
C ILE A 977 -13.20 -5.70 33.76
N ARG A 978 -14.16 -6.14 34.57
CA ARG A 978 -15.57 -6.36 34.16
C ARG A 978 -16.34 -5.06 33.84
N ASP A 979 -15.78 -3.88 34.13
CA ASP A 979 -16.55 -2.65 34.35
C ASP A 979 -16.07 -1.40 33.57
N ASN A 980 -15.43 -1.57 32.40
CA ASN A 980 -15.03 -0.41 31.58
C ASN A 980 -16.01 -0.14 30.43
N SER A 981 -17.01 0.70 30.70
CA SER A 981 -17.83 1.41 29.71
C SER A 981 -17.03 2.28 28.72
N HIS A 982 -15.72 2.40 28.93
CA HIS A 982 -14.79 3.21 28.12
C HIS A 982 -13.97 2.44 27.07
N THR A 983 -13.91 1.10 27.11
CA THR A 983 -13.22 0.30 26.08
C THR A 983 -14.17 -0.08 24.95
N ARG A 984 -14.61 0.92 24.18
CA ARG A 984 -15.66 0.80 23.14
C ARG A 984 -15.37 -0.23 22.01
N ASN A 985 -14.14 -0.71 21.79
CA ASN A 985 -13.79 -1.43 20.54
C ASN A 985 -12.92 -2.70 20.68
N GLY A 986 -12.62 -3.21 21.88
CA GLY A 986 -11.85 -4.47 22.03
C GLY A 986 -10.50 -4.52 21.28
N LYS A 987 -9.86 -3.38 21.02
CA LYS A 987 -8.54 -3.29 20.35
C LYS A 987 -7.47 -2.69 21.26
N SER A 988 -7.79 -2.48 22.54
CA SER A 988 -6.89 -1.93 23.56
C SER A 988 -7.31 -2.36 24.95
N ASN A 989 -6.34 -2.61 25.84
CA ASN A 989 -6.50 -2.97 27.24
C ASN A 989 -5.77 -1.95 28.14
N PRO A 990 -6.49 -0.98 28.73
CA PRO A 990 -5.89 0.04 29.61
C PRO A 990 -5.20 -0.55 30.85
N ALA A 991 -5.73 -1.64 31.41
CA ALA A 991 -5.14 -2.29 32.58
C ALA A 991 -3.76 -2.85 32.27
N GLU A 992 -3.63 -3.56 31.13
CA GLU A 992 -2.31 -4.00 30.64
C GLU A 992 -1.38 -2.82 30.35
N ALA A 993 -1.89 -1.72 29.79
CA ALA A 993 -1.07 -0.54 29.48
C ALA A 993 -0.48 0.09 30.75
N LEU A 994 -1.27 0.20 31.83
CA LEU A 994 -0.82 0.66 33.15
C LEU A 994 0.20 -0.29 33.77
N ALA A 995 -0.01 -1.60 33.64
CA ALA A 995 0.93 -2.61 34.10
C ALA A 995 2.28 -2.50 33.36
N ILE A 996 2.25 -2.38 32.04
CA ILE A 996 3.43 -2.16 31.19
C ILE A 996 4.19 -0.90 31.63
N ALA A 997 3.49 0.23 31.82
CA ALA A 997 4.13 1.47 32.28
C ALA A 997 4.78 1.30 33.66
N SER A 998 4.11 0.62 34.60
CA SER A 998 4.64 0.36 35.94
C SER A 998 5.89 -0.53 35.93
N ILE A 999 5.92 -1.55 35.07
CA ILE A 999 7.10 -2.41 34.84
C ILE A 999 8.27 -1.59 34.28
N ILE A 1000 7.99 -0.70 33.33
CA ILE A 1000 9.01 0.20 32.75
C ILE A 1000 9.58 1.14 33.80
N LYS A 1001 8.71 1.74 34.63
CA LYS A 1001 9.13 2.59 35.75
C LYS A 1001 10.09 1.85 36.67
N ALA A 1002 9.70 0.66 37.14
CA ALA A 1002 10.52 -0.16 38.02
C ALA A 1002 11.85 -0.55 37.36
N ALA A 1003 11.86 -0.91 36.08
CA ALA A 1003 13.09 -1.22 35.35
C ALA A 1003 14.05 0.00 35.32
N ILE A 1004 13.55 1.20 35.06
CA ILE A 1004 14.36 2.44 35.06
C ILE A 1004 14.92 2.70 36.47
N GLU A 1005 14.10 2.58 37.51
CA GLU A 1005 14.52 2.76 38.90
C GLU A 1005 15.62 1.77 39.31
N ILE A 1006 15.56 0.51 38.84
CA ILE A 1006 16.62 -0.50 39.07
C ILE A 1006 17.94 -0.06 38.40
N TYR A 1007 17.91 0.40 37.15
CA TYR A 1007 19.11 0.86 36.45
C TYR A 1007 19.75 2.07 37.15
N GLN A 1008 18.93 3.02 37.57
CA GLN A 1008 19.37 4.20 38.32
C GLN A 1008 20.03 3.80 39.64
N HIS A 1009 19.41 2.90 40.41
CA HIS A 1009 19.94 2.43 41.68
C HIS A 1009 21.23 1.63 41.54
N CYS A 1010 21.31 0.78 40.51
CA CYS A 1010 22.53 0.05 40.17
C CYS A 1010 23.64 0.96 39.58
N ARG A 1011 23.37 2.27 39.39
CA ARG A 1011 24.27 3.23 38.72
C ARG A 1011 24.73 2.75 37.34
N LYS A 1012 23.88 2.01 36.64
CA LYS A 1012 24.13 1.56 35.26
C LYS A 1012 23.64 2.62 34.27
N PRO A 1013 24.36 2.86 33.17
CA PRO A 1013 23.88 3.76 32.13
C PRO A 1013 22.58 3.20 31.53
N PHE A 1014 21.56 4.04 31.43
CA PHE A 1014 20.28 3.68 30.83
C PHE A 1014 20.07 4.46 29.52
N THR A 1015 20.04 3.72 28.43
CA THR A 1015 19.72 4.22 27.09
C THR A 1015 18.39 3.61 26.64
N PRO A 1016 17.28 4.35 26.57
CA PRO A 1016 15.95 3.81 26.23
C PRO A 1016 15.92 2.97 24.96
N THR A 1017 16.63 3.44 23.93
CA THR A 1017 16.68 2.81 22.59
C THR A 1017 17.50 1.51 22.55
N GLN A 1018 18.23 1.17 23.61
CA GLN A 1018 18.98 -0.08 23.74
C GLN A 1018 18.33 -1.03 24.75
N HIS A 1019 17.84 -0.48 25.86
CA HIS A 1019 17.47 -1.31 27.02
C HIS A 1019 16.02 -1.78 26.99
N ILE A 1020 15.04 -0.96 26.58
CA ILE A 1020 13.62 -1.33 26.71
C ILE A 1020 12.90 -1.28 25.36
N GLY A 1021 12.09 -2.31 25.11
CA GLY A 1021 11.14 -2.36 24.01
C GLY A 1021 9.79 -2.92 24.44
N VAL A 1022 8.72 -2.36 23.90
CA VAL A 1022 7.36 -2.85 24.10
C VAL A 1022 6.78 -3.32 22.78
N ILE A 1023 6.24 -4.53 22.79
CA ILE A 1023 5.56 -5.15 21.65
C ILE A 1023 4.09 -5.33 22.03
N VAL A 1024 3.17 -4.92 21.16
CA VAL A 1024 1.72 -5.14 21.35
C VAL A 1024 1.06 -5.48 19.99
N PRO A 1025 0.02 -6.33 19.95
CA PRO A 1025 -0.59 -6.76 18.69
C PRO A 1025 -1.39 -5.66 17.98
N TYR A 1026 -1.98 -4.73 18.74
CA TYR A 1026 -2.86 -3.69 18.18
C TYR A 1026 -2.24 -2.30 18.27
N ARG A 1027 -2.38 -1.51 17.21
CA ARG A 1027 -1.95 -0.10 17.21
C ARG A 1027 -2.67 0.74 18.26
N ASN A 1028 -3.94 0.48 18.51
CA ASN A 1028 -4.71 1.18 19.54
C ASN A 1028 -4.11 0.94 20.93
N GLN A 1029 -3.48 -0.21 21.17
CA GLN A 1029 -2.75 -0.47 22.41
C GLN A 1029 -1.45 0.34 22.51
N ILE A 1030 -0.77 0.63 21.40
CA ILE A 1030 0.41 1.50 21.39
C ILE A 1030 0.03 2.86 21.99
N THR A 1031 -1.09 3.44 21.55
CA THR A 1031 -1.59 4.72 22.08
C THR A 1031 -1.84 4.63 23.59
N GLN A 1032 -2.52 3.58 24.06
CA GLN A 1032 -2.80 3.40 25.49
C GLN A 1032 -1.53 3.24 26.32
N VAL A 1033 -0.55 2.47 25.84
CA VAL A 1033 0.76 2.36 26.49
C VAL A 1033 1.47 3.71 26.53
N ARG A 1034 1.44 4.50 25.44
CA ARG A 1034 2.03 5.85 25.42
C ARG A 1034 1.37 6.80 26.40
N LEU A 1035 0.04 6.76 26.53
CA LEU A 1035 -0.70 7.55 27.53
C LEU A 1035 -0.31 7.13 28.96
N ALA A 1036 -0.26 5.84 29.24
CA ALA A 1036 0.18 5.32 30.54
C ALA A 1036 1.63 5.72 30.86
N LEU A 1037 2.53 5.70 29.87
CA LEU A 1037 3.91 6.16 30.03
C LEU A 1037 3.99 7.65 30.38
N ARG A 1038 3.19 8.52 29.76
CA ARG A 1038 3.15 9.94 30.14
C ARG A 1038 2.69 10.13 31.59
N GLY A 1039 1.77 9.29 32.06
CA GLY A 1039 1.28 9.32 33.45
C GLY A 1039 2.35 9.03 34.51
N ILE A 1040 3.43 8.32 34.16
CA ILE A 1040 4.54 8.02 35.08
C ILE A 1040 5.72 8.99 34.96
N ALA A 1041 5.64 10.00 34.08
CA ALA A 1041 6.69 11.00 33.93
C ALA A 1041 6.90 11.77 35.24
N SER A 1042 8.17 11.95 35.61
CA SER A 1042 8.55 12.63 36.86
C SER A 1042 9.90 13.33 36.70
N SER A 1043 10.36 14.08 37.70
CA SER A 1043 11.69 14.69 37.68
C SER A 1043 12.82 13.67 37.54
N ASN A 1044 12.64 12.46 38.09
CA ASN A 1044 13.61 11.36 38.01
C ASN A 1044 13.49 10.53 36.72
N ILE A 1045 12.37 10.61 36.02
CA ILE A 1045 12.12 9.91 34.76
C ILE A 1045 11.52 10.91 33.77
N PRO A 1046 12.38 11.65 33.03
CA PRO A 1046 11.94 12.70 32.12
C PRO A 1046 11.04 12.15 31.01
N SER A 1047 10.07 12.97 30.57
CA SER A 1047 9.15 12.61 29.47
C SER A 1047 9.90 12.13 28.21
N ASP A 1048 10.97 12.83 27.83
CA ASP A 1048 11.78 12.49 26.65
C ASP A 1048 12.38 11.07 26.72
N THR A 1049 12.69 10.59 27.93
CA THR A 1049 13.20 9.23 28.15
C THR A 1049 12.12 8.20 27.84
N LEU A 1050 10.88 8.46 28.25
CA LEU A 1050 9.72 7.59 28.06
C LEU A 1050 9.24 7.63 26.60
N GLU A 1051 9.31 8.79 25.94
CA GLU A 1051 9.00 8.92 24.53
C GLU A 1051 10.01 8.16 23.64
N ALA A 1052 11.29 8.14 24.03
CA ALA A 1052 12.34 7.41 23.32
C ALA A 1052 12.24 5.87 23.41
N ILE A 1053 11.44 5.31 24.34
CA ILE A 1053 11.19 3.86 24.41
C ILE A 1053 10.44 3.42 23.15
N ALA A 1054 10.90 2.33 22.52
CA ALA A 1054 10.25 1.80 21.33
C ALA A 1054 9.00 0.99 21.71
N VAL A 1055 7.81 1.46 21.30
CA VAL A 1055 6.52 0.76 21.46
C VAL A 1055 5.94 0.53 20.07
N ASP A 1056 5.85 -0.73 19.62
CA ASP A 1056 5.39 -1.05 18.26
C ASP A 1056 4.73 -2.44 18.15
N THR A 1057 4.21 -2.77 16.96
CA THR A 1057 3.70 -4.11 16.66
C THR A 1057 4.82 -5.10 16.33
N VAL A 1058 4.51 -6.40 16.39
CA VAL A 1058 5.47 -7.48 16.12
C VAL A 1058 6.14 -7.31 14.74
N GLU A 1059 5.36 -6.97 13.72
CA GLU A 1059 5.81 -6.81 12.33
C GLU A 1059 6.87 -5.72 12.19
N ARG A 1060 6.74 -4.63 12.94
CA ARG A 1060 7.71 -3.52 12.91
C ARG A 1060 8.91 -3.74 13.81
N TYR A 1061 8.75 -4.57 14.83
CA TYR A 1061 9.84 -4.90 15.73
C TYR A 1061 10.82 -5.93 15.14
N GLN A 1062 10.46 -6.58 14.02
CA GLN A 1062 11.35 -7.52 13.34
C GLN A 1062 12.68 -6.85 12.96
N GLY A 1063 13.77 -7.61 13.11
CA GLY A 1063 15.15 -7.11 12.96
C GLY A 1063 15.67 -6.27 14.14
N SER A 1064 14.80 -5.75 15.02
CA SER A 1064 15.21 -5.06 16.24
C SER A 1064 15.53 -6.04 17.37
N GLU A 1065 16.23 -5.56 18.41
CA GLU A 1065 16.47 -6.24 19.68
C GLU A 1065 16.64 -5.23 20.81
N ARG A 1066 16.32 -5.63 22.05
CA ARG A 1066 16.53 -4.85 23.29
C ARG A 1066 16.95 -5.75 24.42
N ASP A 1067 17.55 -5.19 25.45
CA ASP A 1067 17.93 -5.95 26.65
C ASP A 1067 16.68 -6.51 27.36
N ILE A 1068 15.64 -5.68 27.49
CA ILE A 1068 14.34 -6.01 28.07
C ILE A 1068 13.26 -5.82 27.01
N ILE A 1069 12.46 -6.87 26.77
CA ILE A 1069 11.24 -6.79 25.96
C ILE A 1069 10.03 -7.05 26.84
N ILE A 1070 9.03 -6.19 26.70
CA ILE A 1070 7.72 -6.33 27.32
C ILE A 1070 6.69 -6.61 26.22
N TYR A 1071 6.03 -7.76 26.26
CA TYR A 1071 5.02 -8.16 25.28
C TYR A 1071 3.62 -8.15 25.92
N GLY A 1072 2.81 -7.16 25.55
CA GLY A 1072 1.41 -7.05 25.99
C GLY A 1072 0.47 -7.79 25.05
N LEU A 1073 -0.31 -8.75 25.55
CA LEU A 1073 -1.21 -9.58 24.73
C LEU A 1073 -2.46 -8.84 24.27
N THR A 1074 -2.93 -7.85 25.05
CA THR A 1074 -4.12 -7.01 24.80
C THR A 1074 -5.46 -7.77 24.76
N VAL A 1075 -5.45 -9.10 24.96
CA VAL A 1075 -6.63 -9.97 24.84
C VAL A 1075 -7.52 -9.84 26.08
N GLN A 1076 -8.76 -9.42 25.85
CA GLN A 1076 -9.86 -9.29 26.82
C GLN A 1076 -11.03 -10.24 26.53
N HIS A 1077 -11.17 -10.72 25.29
CA HIS A 1077 -12.21 -11.65 24.83
C HIS A 1077 -11.61 -12.73 23.92
N LEU A 1078 -12.23 -13.92 23.88
CA LEU A 1078 -11.74 -15.07 23.11
C LEU A 1078 -11.56 -14.78 21.61
N PHE A 1079 -12.48 -14.02 21.00
CA PHE A 1079 -12.38 -13.73 19.56
C PHE A 1079 -11.10 -12.94 19.20
N GLN A 1080 -10.55 -12.14 20.11
CA GLN A 1080 -9.31 -11.38 19.87
C GLN A 1080 -8.08 -12.29 19.83
N LEU A 1081 -8.13 -13.44 20.53
CA LEU A 1081 -7.06 -14.43 20.51
C LEU A 1081 -6.82 -14.96 19.09
N SER A 1082 -7.87 -15.07 18.27
CA SER A 1082 -7.75 -15.48 16.87
C SER A 1082 -6.86 -14.55 16.03
N PHE A 1083 -6.89 -13.24 16.31
CA PHE A 1083 -6.04 -12.26 15.63
C PHE A 1083 -4.59 -12.34 16.10
N LEU A 1084 -4.38 -12.57 17.41
CA LEU A 1084 -3.04 -12.73 17.97
C LEU A 1084 -2.31 -13.93 17.36
N THR A 1085 -3.08 -14.94 16.93
CA THR A 1085 -2.61 -16.29 16.60
C THR A 1085 -2.84 -16.67 15.13
N ASP A 1086 -3.21 -15.68 14.31
CA ASP A 1086 -3.48 -15.81 12.87
C ASP A 1086 -2.26 -16.23 12.03
N SER A 1087 -1.06 -16.15 12.62
CA SER A 1087 0.22 -16.48 11.97
C SER A 1087 0.68 -17.91 12.20
N ARG A 1088 -0.21 -18.77 12.72
CA ARG A 1088 0.01 -20.20 12.86
C ARG A 1088 0.20 -20.90 11.53
N THR A 1089 1.22 -21.73 11.49
CA THR A 1089 1.45 -22.62 10.35
C THR A 1089 2.15 -23.90 10.81
N SER A 1090 2.01 -24.96 10.02
CA SER A 1090 2.77 -26.19 10.20
C SER A 1090 4.02 -26.12 9.32
N ILE A 1091 5.18 -26.17 9.95
CA ILE A 1091 6.50 -26.14 9.31
C ILE A 1091 7.22 -27.39 9.77
N GLU A 1092 7.52 -28.31 8.84
CA GLU A 1092 8.26 -29.54 9.14
C GLU A 1092 7.61 -30.35 10.28
N GLU A 1093 6.27 -30.47 10.23
CA GLU A 1093 5.44 -31.17 11.24
C GLU A 1093 5.41 -30.49 12.62
N GLN A 1094 6.02 -29.31 12.78
CA GLN A 1094 5.96 -28.48 13.98
C GLN A 1094 4.97 -27.33 13.80
N ILE A 1095 4.12 -27.10 14.81
CA ILE A 1095 3.23 -25.93 14.84
C ILE A 1095 4.05 -24.71 15.27
N VAL A 1096 4.15 -23.72 14.39
CA VAL A 1096 4.88 -22.48 14.64
C VAL A 1096 3.91 -21.30 14.54
N ASP A 1097 3.89 -20.47 15.57
CA ASP A 1097 3.31 -19.13 15.52
C ASP A 1097 4.43 -18.13 15.23
N ARG A 1098 4.46 -17.63 14.00
CA ARG A 1098 5.56 -16.79 13.49
C ARG A 1098 5.61 -15.44 14.21
N LYS A 1099 4.47 -14.85 14.60
CA LYS A 1099 4.39 -13.61 15.38
C LYS A 1099 4.92 -13.83 16.79
N LEU A 1100 4.47 -14.89 17.47
CA LEU A 1100 4.97 -15.25 18.79
C LEU A 1100 6.48 -15.50 18.77
N ASN A 1101 6.97 -16.26 17.78
CA ASN A 1101 8.39 -16.51 17.61
C ASN A 1101 9.20 -15.22 17.44
N VAL A 1102 8.74 -14.28 16.61
CA VAL A 1102 9.41 -12.98 16.48
C VAL A 1102 9.41 -12.25 17.82
N ALA A 1103 8.27 -12.14 18.52
CA ALA A 1103 8.16 -11.42 19.79
C ALA A 1103 9.11 -11.97 20.86
N LEU A 1104 9.11 -13.29 21.08
CA LEU A 1104 9.95 -13.95 22.09
C LEU A 1104 11.46 -13.81 21.79
N THR A 1105 11.84 -13.63 20.54
CA THR A 1105 13.25 -13.62 20.10
C THR A 1105 13.85 -12.22 19.94
N ARG A 1106 13.16 -11.19 20.46
CA ARG A 1106 13.63 -9.79 20.48
C ARG A 1106 14.42 -9.44 21.74
N ALA A 1107 14.21 -10.16 22.84
CA ALA A 1107 14.87 -9.92 24.12
C ALA A 1107 16.30 -10.45 24.13
N ARG A 1108 17.25 -9.66 24.63
CA ARG A 1108 18.63 -10.12 24.88
C ARG A 1108 18.80 -10.69 26.27
N GLU A 1109 18.27 -10.03 27.30
CA GLU A 1109 18.49 -10.40 28.70
C GLU A 1109 17.23 -10.82 29.44
N GLN A 1110 16.10 -10.12 29.22
CA GLN A 1110 14.83 -10.37 29.89
C GLN A 1110 13.61 -10.27 28.95
N MET A 1111 12.69 -11.22 29.09
CA MET A 1111 11.42 -11.28 28.38
C MET A 1111 10.26 -11.24 29.39
N ILE A 1112 9.43 -10.21 29.31
CA ILE A 1112 8.30 -9.99 30.21
C ILE A 1112 7.02 -10.02 29.37
N ILE A 1113 6.05 -10.86 29.75
CA ILE A 1113 4.76 -10.94 29.09
C ILE A 1113 3.70 -10.39 30.03
N VAL A 1114 2.76 -9.60 29.50
CA VAL A 1114 1.66 -9.00 30.25
C VAL A 1114 0.36 -9.35 29.54
N GLY A 1115 -0.59 -9.97 30.22
CA GLY A 1115 -1.88 -10.29 29.61
C GLY A 1115 -2.73 -11.23 30.44
N ASN A 1116 -3.91 -11.56 29.94
CA ASN A 1116 -4.84 -12.46 30.62
C ASN A 1116 -4.46 -13.93 30.37
N ALA A 1117 -3.90 -14.60 31.38
CA ALA A 1117 -3.46 -15.99 31.31
C ALA A 1117 -4.63 -16.97 31.06
N ALA A 1118 -5.82 -16.69 31.59
CA ALA A 1118 -6.98 -17.56 31.39
C ALA A 1118 -7.42 -17.57 29.92
N LEU A 1119 -7.47 -16.38 29.30
CA LEU A 1119 -7.79 -16.27 27.87
C LEU A 1119 -6.68 -16.84 26.99
N ALA A 1120 -5.42 -16.57 27.32
CA ALA A 1120 -4.27 -17.08 26.58
C ALA A 1120 -4.23 -18.62 26.53
N ARG A 1121 -4.69 -19.31 27.59
CA ARG A 1121 -4.73 -20.78 27.67
C ARG A 1121 -5.75 -21.46 26.75
N HIS A 1122 -6.70 -20.74 26.16
CA HIS A 1122 -7.51 -21.30 25.06
C HIS A 1122 -6.67 -21.58 23.82
N ASP A 1123 -5.49 -20.97 23.80
CA ASP A 1123 -4.36 -21.22 22.96
C ASP A 1123 -3.50 -22.45 23.24
N GLU A 1124 -3.31 -23.43 22.34
CA GLU A 1124 -2.36 -24.52 22.57
C GLU A 1124 -0.92 -24.01 22.80
N LEU A 1125 -0.43 -23.09 21.97
CA LEU A 1125 0.96 -22.60 22.08
C LEU A 1125 1.12 -21.64 23.26
N TYR A 1126 0.13 -20.79 23.47
CA TYR A 1126 0.12 -19.87 24.60
C TYR A 1126 -0.11 -20.59 25.95
N ALA A 1127 -0.91 -21.67 25.99
CA ALA A 1127 -1.05 -22.53 27.17
C ALA A 1127 0.30 -23.14 27.54
N ARG A 1128 1.01 -23.75 26.58
CA ARG A 1128 2.36 -24.29 26.80
C ARG A 1128 3.34 -23.22 27.29
N LEU A 1129 3.25 -21.99 26.79
CA LEU A 1129 4.08 -20.87 27.25
C LEU A 1129 3.78 -20.48 28.71
N VAL A 1130 2.50 -20.37 29.06
CA VAL A 1130 2.06 -20.05 30.43
C VAL A 1130 2.44 -21.19 31.39
N GLU A 1131 2.30 -22.45 30.99
CA GLU A 1131 2.70 -23.62 31.77
C GLU A 1131 4.22 -23.69 31.97
N ASP A 1132 5.00 -23.43 30.92
CA ASP A 1132 6.46 -23.41 30.96
C ASP A 1132 6.96 -22.37 31.98
N TYR A 1133 6.46 -21.13 31.90
CA TYR A 1133 6.79 -20.08 32.86
C TYR A 1133 6.24 -20.43 34.26
N GLY A 1134 5.05 -21.00 34.35
CA GLY A 1134 4.41 -21.40 35.61
C GLY A 1134 5.23 -22.46 36.37
N SER A 1135 5.79 -23.44 35.65
CA SER A 1135 6.64 -24.49 36.23
C SER A 1135 7.92 -23.96 36.89
N ARG A 1136 8.37 -22.76 36.48
CA ARG A 1136 9.54 -22.05 37.03
C ARG A 1136 9.17 -21.01 38.10
N GLY A 1137 7.89 -20.88 38.46
CA GLY A 1137 7.41 -19.84 39.37
C GLY A 1137 7.37 -18.43 38.76
N GLU A 1138 7.36 -18.34 37.42
CA GLU A 1138 7.50 -17.08 36.67
C GLU A 1138 6.14 -16.48 36.22
N VAL A 1139 5.02 -17.10 36.60
CA VAL A 1139 3.67 -16.56 36.38
C VAL A 1139 3.19 -15.88 37.66
N VAL A 1140 2.88 -14.59 37.58
CA VAL A 1140 2.57 -13.75 38.74
C VAL A 1140 1.28 -12.96 38.53
N GLU A 1141 0.40 -12.97 39.52
CA GLU A 1141 -0.85 -12.17 39.52
C GLU A 1141 -0.56 -10.69 39.69
N TRP A 1142 -1.05 -9.86 38.78
CA TRP A 1142 -0.79 -8.41 38.77
C TRP A 1142 -1.43 -7.68 39.96
N ASP A 1143 -2.56 -8.17 40.48
CA ASP A 1143 -3.29 -7.56 41.60
C ASP A 1143 -2.43 -7.39 42.86
N LYS A 1144 -1.33 -8.14 42.98
CA LYS A 1144 -0.34 -8.00 44.07
C LYS A 1144 0.49 -6.71 44.01
N PHE A 1145 0.42 -5.97 42.91
CA PHE A 1145 1.17 -4.74 42.66
C PHE A 1145 0.27 -3.52 42.37
N ALA A 1146 -1.05 -3.73 42.26
CA ALA A 1146 -2.04 -2.68 42.03
C ALA A 1146 -2.34 -1.95 43.35
N GLY A 1147 -1.47 -1.00 43.71
CA GLY A 1147 -1.60 -0.14 44.89
C GLY A 1147 -1.09 1.27 44.62
#